data_AF-G3J711-F1
#
_entry.id   AF-G3J711-F1
#
_cell.length_a   1.000
_cell.length_b   1.000
_cell.length_c   1.000
_cell.angle_alpha   90.00
_cell.angle_beta   90.00
_cell.angle_gamma   90.00
#
_symmetry.space_group_name_H-M   'P 1'
#
loop_
_entity.id
_entity.type
_entity.pdbx_description
1 polymer ?
#
loop_
_entity_poly.entity_id
_entity_poly.type
_entity_poly.pdbx_seq_one_letter_code
_entity_poly.pdbx_strand_id
1 'polypeptide(L)'
;MKHPALLLAAASAFVPLARADSLHIARVDRPEPRDLPVAASQVETPTVKAIVDRAINAAPSGYVPSPSACPDPAPKIRSGSTMGPDEKAWLPGRRKETIVHIRRLLKRLAITGFDSEQYFGNATYNSTKLPNIGIAISGGGYRAMVGGAGAIAAWDARSAGSEEKGNLGGLLQSATYISGLSGGDWLVGSLYVNNFTSVQSAVDAPLIWQLENSIFKGPDQYSVRGYYTDVFNEVESKSKANFNVSASDYWGRMLAYQMVNASNGGPGYTWSSIANDSDFSSGKAPMPFLLANGRNSEKKVITSGNSTVYEFTPWELGSSDPNLAGWVPLRYVGTAFKDGDVVDQGSCVTGFDNAGFVMGTTSSIYTQSISYLKDNNKKYIPSDVPDFAIKTATKLIAALSDSTAYDIAEWSPNPFRGFNPATNRNANSSRLNLVDGSEDAQNVPFHPHLLPDRAVDVVFAYDASSDTEYGWPDGSALAATYERSQQLAFRDVPFAAVPDKNTVRNLGLNTRPAFFGCNATNFTAHGSAVAPLVVWLPNHPYVYNGNLTTFTWTVRDPERAALIDNGWAVATQLNATRDTEWPACVACAILARSFYRANATVPAQCAKCFDRYCWKGNTNTTTPAGPYDPTYYGKPIIVNDNAAALARAPAPLLASAVLLVAAMLAL
;
A
#
# COMPACT_ATOMS: atom_id res chain seq x y z
N MET A 1 -51.52 -2.51 54.49
CA MET A 1 -52.13 -1.20 54.19
C MET A 1 -51.23 -0.09 54.74
N LYS A 2 -51.08 1.02 54.00
CA LYS A 2 -50.69 2.41 54.39
C LYS A 2 -49.60 3.04 53.50
N HIS A 3 -50.06 3.86 52.54
CA HIS A 3 -49.49 5.17 52.16
C HIS A 3 -49.83 6.22 53.26
N PRO A 4 -49.45 7.54 53.20
CA PRO A 4 -48.82 8.37 52.14
C PRO A 4 -47.44 8.98 52.60
N ALA A 5 -46.85 10.11 52.15
CA ALA A 5 -47.31 11.25 51.34
C ALA A 5 -46.18 12.07 50.63
N LEU A 6 -46.60 12.87 49.63
CA LEU A 6 -46.22 14.21 49.12
C LEU A 6 -44.91 14.93 49.59
N LEU A 7 -44.27 15.85 48.85
CA LEU A 7 -44.76 16.89 47.89
C LEU A 7 -43.75 17.24 46.76
N LEU A 8 -44.29 17.70 45.60
CA LEU A 8 -43.85 18.75 44.62
C LEU A 8 -42.35 19.14 44.45
N ALA A 9 -41.82 19.58 43.29
CA ALA A 9 -42.27 19.81 41.89
C ALA A 9 -40.98 19.85 40.99
N ALA A 10 -40.94 20.02 39.66
CA ALA A 10 -41.93 20.30 38.62
C ALA A 10 -41.49 19.61 37.30
N ALA A 11 -42.42 19.37 36.36
CA ALA A 11 -42.10 18.86 35.03
C ALA A 11 -42.31 19.94 33.97
N SER A 12 -41.33 20.12 33.08
CA SER A 12 -41.45 20.95 31.86
C SER A 12 -40.71 20.29 30.70
N ALA A 13 -41.47 20.02 29.64
CA ALA A 13 -41.14 19.48 28.33
C ALA A 13 -39.66 19.41 27.86
N PHE A 14 -39.28 18.24 27.35
CA PHE A 14 -38.32 18.12 26.25
C PHE A 14 -38.90 17.26 25.11
N VAL A 15 -39.26 17.93 24.02
CA VAL A 15 -39.38 17.32 22.67
C VAL A 15 -37.98 17.44 22.04
N PRO A 16 -37.45 16.41 21.35
CA PRO A 16 -36.10 16.48 20.80
C PRO A 16 -36.04 17.44 19.61
N LEU A 17 -35.17 18.45 19.71
CA LEU A 17 -34.77 19.28 18.58
C LEU A 17 -33.42 18.78 18.03
N ALA A 18 -33.38 18.52 16.73
CA ALA A 18 -32.17 18.07 16.04
C ALA A 18 -31.25 19.25 15.71
N ARG A 19 -29.98 19.14 16.11
CA ARG A 19 -28.74 19.65 15.48
C ARG A 19 -27.59 18.90 16.18
N ALA A 20 -26.63 18.26 15.51
CA ALA A 20 -25.83 18.68 14.37
C ALA A 20 -24.88 19.85 14.71
N ASP A 21 -23.93 19.58 15.60
CA ASP A 21 -22.69 20.35 15.77
C ASP A 21 -21.50 19.41 15.53
N SER A 22 -21.02 19.39 14.28
CA SER A 22 -19.72 18.79 13.94
C SER A 22 -18.63 19.80 14.31
N LEU A 23 -17.81 19.47 15.32
CA LEU A 23 -16.69 20.30 15.75
C LEU A 23 -15.58 20.36 14.69
N HIS A 24 -15.63 21.37 13.82
CA HIS A 24 -14.50 21.77 12.98
C HIS A 24 -13.43 22.51 13.81
N ILE A 25 -12.33 21.83 14.13
CA ILE A 25 -11.10 22.41 14.73
C ILE A 25 -9.91 21.58 14.21
N ALA A 26 -8.80 22.11 13.69
CA ALA A 26 -8.54 23.42 13.09
C ALA A 26 -7.40 23.22 12.05
N ARG A 27 -7.50 23.83 10.87
CA ARG A 27 -6.39 23.85 9.89
C ARG A 27 -5.43 24.99 10.23
N VAL A 28 -4.18 24.88 9.77
CA VAL A 28 -3.24 26.02 9.75
C VAL A 28 -3.80 27.10 8.83
N ASP A 29 -3.97 28.32 9.35
CA ASP A 29 -4.44 29.46 8.57
C ASP A 29 -3.54 29.73 7.36
N ARG A 30 -4.14 29.74 6.17
CA ARG A 30 -3.55 30.32 4.95
C ARG A 30 -4.23 31.66 4.69
N PRO A 31 -3.51 32.73 4.33
CA PRO A 31 -4.12 34.03 4.06
C PRO A 31 -4.97 33.98 2.78
N GLU A 32 -6.24 34.37 2.88
CA GLU A 32 -7.14 34.47 1.73
C GLU A 32 -6.77 35.63 0.79
N PRO A 33 -6.99 35.49 -0.53
CA PRO A 33 -6.94 36.61 -1.47
C PRO A 33 -8.15 37.55 -1.29
N ARG A 34 -7.93 38.85 -1.38
CA ARG A 34 -8.97 39.88 -1.18
C ARG A 34 -10.04 39.90 -2.29
N ASP A 35 -11.29 39.93 -1.85
CA ASP A 35 -12.50 40.53 -2.42
C ASP A 35 -12.56 40.81 -3.94
N LEU A 36 -13.47 40.11 -4.62
CA LEU A 36 -14.21 40.62 -5.79
C LEU A 36 -15.72 40.31 -5.63
N PRO A 37 -16.64 41.15 -6.16
CA PRO A 37 -18.03 41.14 -5.72
C PRO A 37 -18.86 39.96 -6.24
N VAL A 38 -19.68 39.39 -5.36
CA VAL A 38 -20.61 38.30 -5.67
C VAL A 38 -21.83 38.82 -6.45
N ALA A 39 -22.05 38.29 -7.64
CA ALA A 39 -23.36 38.31 -8.31
C ALA A 39 -24.07 36.99 -8.01
N ALA A 40 -25.24 37.05 -7.38
CA ALA A 40 -25.97 35.86 -6.95
C ALA A 40 -26.66 35.14 -8.11
N SER A 41 -26.35 33.85 -8.29
CA SER A 41 -27.26 32.88 -8.90
C SER A 41 -27.37 31.67 -7.97
N GLN A 42 -28.61 31.24 -7.71
CA GLN A 42 -28.84 30.08 -6.85
C GLN A 42 -28.60 28.79 -7.65
N VAL A 43 -27.73 27.93 -7.13
CA VAL A 43 -27.57 26.55 -7.60
C VAL A 43 -28.22 25.64 -6.56
N GLU A 44 -29.23 24.89 -6.97
CA GLU A 44 -29.94 23.94 -6.12
C GLU A 44 -28.98 22.83 -5.64
N THR A 45 -29.02 22.52 -4.35
CA THR A 45 -28.28 21.40 -3.75
C THR A 45 -28.95 20.07 -4.08
N PRO A 46 -28.30 19.14 -4.81
CA PRO A 46 -28.87 17.82 -5.05
C PRO A 46 -28.71 16.93 -3.81
N THR A 47 -29.82 16.44 -3.26
CA THR A 47 -29.84 15.50 -2.14
C THR A 47 -29.59 14.06 -2.59
N VAL A 48 -28.67 13.38 -1.90
CA VAL A 48 -28.54 11.93 -1.68
C VAL A 48 -29.23 10.99 -2.70
N LYS A 49 -28.58 10.73 -3.86
CA LYS A 49 -28.35 9.38 -4.42
C LYS A 49 -27.54 9.44 -5.73
N ALA A 50 -26.22 9.54 -5.60
CA ALA A 50 -25.32 8.91 -6.56
C ALA A 50 -24.95 7.54 -5.97
N ILE A 51 -25.53 6.46 -6.50
CA ILE A 51 -24.96 5.13 -6.31
C ILE A 51 -23.72 5.13 -7.21
N VAL A 52 -22.57 5.43 -6.62
CA VAL A 52 -21.28 5.24 -7.27
C VAL A 52 -20.98 3.76 -7.18
N ASP A 53 -20.94 3.08 -8.32
CA ASP A 53 -20.75 1.62 -8.42
C ASP A 53 -19.34 1.24 -7.94
N ARG A 54 -19.26 0.78 -6.69
CA ARG A 54 -18.03 0.36 -6.02
C ARG A 54 -17.42 -0.88 -6.69
N ALA A 55 -16.23 -1.30 -6.25
CA ALA A 55 -15.84 -2.71 -6.40
C ALA A 55 -17.01 -3.57 -5.88
N ILE A 56 -17.60 -4.36 -6.77
CA ILE A 56 -18.92 -4.94 -6.51
C ILE A 56 -18.83 -6.12 -5.54
N ASN A 57 -19.87 -6.27 -4.71
CA ASN A 57 -20.10 -7.50 -3.95
C ASN A 57 -20.41 -8.63 -4.94
N ALA A 58 -19.37 -9.34 -5.38
CA ALA A 58 -19.40 -10.30 -6.49
C ALA A 58 -19.30 -11.77 -6.05
N ALA A 59 -18.89 -12.03 -4.81
CA ALA A 59 -18.85 -13.40 -4.30
C ALA A 59 -20.29 -13.92 -4.05
N PRO A 60 -20.66 -15.12 -4.56
CA PRO A 60 -22.04 -15.59 -4.47
C PRO A 60 -22.57 -15.81 -3.04
N SER A 61 -21.69 -16.07 -2.07
CA SER A 61 -22.04 -16.44 -0.69
C SER A 61 -21.14 -15.74 0.35
N GLY A 62 -20.95 -14.44 0.19
CA GLY A 62 -20.06 -13.66 1.07
C GLY A 62 -18.64 -14.20 1.04
N TYR A 63 -18.09 -14.57 2.20
CA TYR A 63 -16.72 -15.10 2.30
C TYR A 63 -16.58 -16.56 1.83
N VAL A 64 -17.69 -17.28 1.61
CA VAL A 64 -17.64 -18.69 1.22
C VAL A 64 -17.44 -18.81 -0.29
N PRO A 65 -16.30 -19.36 -0.77
CA PRO A 65 -16.10 -19.61 -2.19
C PRO A 65 -17.14 -20.60 -2.67
N SER A 66 -17.75 -20.33 -3.82
CA SER A 66 -18.99 -21.00 -4.24
C SER A 66 -18.88 -21.59 -5.65
N PRO A 67 -19.42 -22.80 -5.89
CA PRO A 67 -19.57 -23.35 -7.24
C PRO A 67 -20.39 -22.42 -8.15
N SER A 68 -20.03 -22.41 -9.41
CA SER A 68 -20.58 -21.58 -10.48
C SER A 68 -20.34 -22.25 -11.82
N ALA A 69 -21.15 -21.95 -12.83
CA ALA A 69 -20.87 -22.42 -14.19
C ALA A 69 -19.52 -21.86 -14.67
N CYS A 70 -18.67 -22.71 -15.24
CA CYS A 70 -17.51 -22.22 -15.99
C CYS A 70 -17.98 -21.41 -17.23
N PRO A 71 -17.22 -20.41 -17.67
CA PRO A 71 -17.40 -19.83 -19.01
C PRO A 71 -17.17 -20.89 -20.09
N ASP A 72 -17.64 -20.62 -21.31
CA ASP A 72 -17.34 -21.40 -22.51
C ASP A 72 -16.46 -20.55 -23.46
N PRO A 73 -15.21 -20.94 -23.74
CA PRO A 73 -14.50 -22.11 -23.21
C PRO A 73 -14.13 -21.96 -21.73
N ALA A 74 -13.94 -23.10 -21.05
CA ALA A 74 -13.53 -23.15 -19.65
C ALA A 74 -12.18 -22.43 -19.42
N PRO A 75 -11.94 -21.86 -18.22
CA PRO A 75 -10.71 -21.15 -17.93
C PRO A 75 -9.53 -22.13 -17.87
N LYS A 76 -8.32 -21.61 -18.15
CA LYS A 76 -7.07 -22.37 -18.12
C LYS A 76 -5.93 -21.48 -17.65
N ILE A 77 -4.84 -22.09 -17.20
CA ILE A 77 -3.61 -21.38 -16.87
C ILE A 77 -3.01 -20.79 -18.15
N ARG A 78 -2.87 -19.46 -18.18
CA ARG A 78 -2.12 -18.78 -19.24
C ARG A 78 -0.63 -18.99 -18.98
N SER A 79 0.05 -19.65 -19.91
CA SER A 79 1.49 -19.88 -19.84
C SER A 79 2.29 -18.68 -20.37
N GLY A 80 3.48 -18.48 -19.79
CA GLY A 80 4.48 -17.51 -20.23
C GLY A 80 4.64 -16.28 -19.33
N SER A 81 5.71 -15.54 -19.61
CA SER A 81 6.15 -14.36 -18.85
C SER A 81 5.77 -13.03 -19.49
N THR A 82 4.66 -12.98 -20.23
CA THR A 82 4.20 -11.78 -20.98
C THR A 82 2.92 -11.21 -20.36
N MET A 83 2.54 -9.97 -20.73
CA MET A 83 1.26 -9.37 -20.27
C MET A 83 0.05 -10.22 -20.67
N GLY A 84 -0.97 -10.26 -19.81
CA GLY A 84 -2.23 -10.96 -20.07
C GLY A 84 -3.08 -10.31 -21.17
N PRO A 85 -4.08 -11.03 -21.73
CA PRO A 85 -4.95 -10.51 -22.79
C PRO A 85 -5.79 -9.32 -22.30
N ASP A 86 -6.31 -9.35 -21.08
CA ASP A 86 -7.13 -8.27 -20.51
C ASP A 86 -6.31 -7.01 -20.25
N GLU A 87 -5.09 -7.13 -19.69
CA GLU A 87 -4.14 -6.03 -19.55
C GLU A 87 -3.80 -5.41 -20.92
N LYS A 88 -3.55 -6.24 -21.94
CA LYS A 88 -3.32 -5.80 -23.33
C LYS A 88 -4.52 -5.09 -23.96
N ALA A 89 -5.75 -5.49 -23.63
CA ALA A 89 -6.98 -4.87 -24.12
C ALA A 89 -7.29 -3.53 -23.41
N TRP A 90 -7.01 -3.46 -22.10
CA TRP A 90 -7.21 -2.28 -21.25
C TRP A 90 -6.18 -1.17 -21.51
N LEU A 91 -4.90 -1.54 -21.70
CA LEU A 91 -3.79 -0.61 -21.77
C LEU A 91 -3.96 0.53 -22.81
N PRO A 92 -4.46 0.31 -24.05
CA PRO A 92 -4.76 1.38 -24.99
C PRO A 92 -5.76 2.41 -24.46
N GLY A 93 -6.76 1.98 -23.68
CA GLY A 93 -7.71 2.85 -22.99
C GLY A 93 -7.00 3.72 -21.96
N ARG A 94 -6.26 3.10 -21.03
CA ARG A 94 -5.46 3.83 -20.03
C ARG A 94 -4.51 4.84 -20.68
N ARG A 95 -3.76 4.41 -21.70
CA ARG A 95 -2.78 5.22 -22.43
C ARG A 95 -3.40 6.39 -23.19
N LYS A 96 -4.71 6.37 -23.45
CA LYS A 96 -5.47 7.51 -24.00
C LYS A 96 -5.85 8.48 -22.90
N GLU A 97 -6.37 7.98 -21.77
CA GLU A 97 -6.74 8.81 -20.62
C GLU A 97 -5.55 9.56 -20.02
N THR A 98 -4.37 8.93 -19.90
CA THR A 98 -3.17 9.59 -19.34
C THR A 98 -2.69 10.79 -20.15
N ILE A 99 -3.05 10.94 -21.43
CA ILE A 99 -2.54 12.02 -22.30
C ILE A 99 -2.86 13.41 -21.74
N VAL A 100 -4.11 13.66 -21.34
CA VAL A 100 -4.53 14.98 -20.84
C VAL A 100 -3.88 15.29 -19.49
N HIS A 101 -3.65 14.26 -18.67
CA HIS A 101 -3.04 14.39 -17.36
C HIS A 101 -1.52 14.63 -17.46
N ILE A 102 -0.80 13.85 -18.27
CA ILE A 102 0.64 14.01 -18.52
C ILE A 102 0.93 15.40 -19.08
N ARG A 103 0.15 15.88 -20.06
CA ARG A 103 0.33 17.21 -20.65
C ARG A 103 0.09 18.32 -19.63
N ARG A 104 -1.02 18.28 -18.90
CA ARG A 104 -1.33 19.25 -17.82
C ARG A 104 -0.25 19.27 -16.74
N LEU A 105 0.18 18.10 -16.30
CA LEU A 105 1.23 17.92 -15.29
C LEU A 105 2.55 18.55 -15.77
N LEU A 106 3.07 18.11 -16.92
CA LEU A 106 4.37 18.58 -17.43
C LEU A 106 4.37 20.07 -17.77
N LYS A 107 3.23 20.62 -18.22
CA LYS A 107 3.05 22.06 -18.41
C LYS A 107 3.12 22.85 -17.11
N ARG A 108 2.56 22.33 -16.00
CA ARG A 108 2.65 22.94 -14.65
C ARG A 108 4.04 22.78 -14.03
N LEU A 109 4.63 21.60 -14.13
CA LEU A 109 5.96 21.30 -13.59
C LEU A 109 7.08 22.10 -14.29
N ALA A 110 6.86 22.49 -15.55
CA ALA A 110 7.58 23.49 -16.33
C ALA A 110 9.11 23.32 -16.38
N ILE A 111 9.61 22.73 -17.48
CA ILE A 111 11.04 22.66 -17.77
C ILE A 111 11.47 23.91 -18.53
N THR A 112 12.39 24.68 -17.95
CA THR A 112 12.93 25.93 -18.50
C THR A 112 13.54 25.71 -19.88
N GLY A 113 13.06 26.46 -20.87
CA GLY A 113 13.53 26.36 -22.26
C GLY A 113 13.03 25.13 -23.02
N PHE A 114 12.01 24.43 -22.51
CA PHE A 114 11.41 23.26 -23.15
C PHE A 114 9.88 23.35 -23.19
N ASP A 115 9.32 23.40 -24.41
CA ASP A 115 7.88 23.34 -24.62
C ASP A 115 7.41 21.87 -24.69
N SER A 116 6.79 21.41 -23.61
CA SER A 116 6.22 20.06 -23.53
C SER A 116 5.04 19.85 -24.48
N GLU A 117 4.22 20.88 -24.75
CA GLU A 117 3.08 20.79 -25.65
C GLU A 117 3.54 20.65 -27.11
N GLN A 118 4.57 21.41 -27.50
CA GLN A 118 5.24 21.27 -28.79
C GLN A 118 5.96 19.91 -28.90
N TYR A 119 6.64 19.47 -27.83
CA TYR A 119 7.31 18.16 -27.81
C TYR A 119 6.33 17.03 -28.10
N PHE A 120 5.19 16.97 -27.40
CA PHE A 120 4.16 15.96 -27.69
C PHE A 120 3.51 16.17 -29.06
N GLY A 121 3.17 17.42 -29.41
CA GLY A 121 2.43 17.72 -30.64
C GLY A 121 1.16 16.87 -30.76
N ASN A 122 0.96 16.21 -31.89
CA ASN A 122 -0.17 15.30 -32.14
C ASN A 122 0.10 13.86 -31.62
N ALA A 123 0.77 13.70 -30.47
CA ALA A 123 1.03 12.40 -29.87
C ALA A 123 -0.26 11.62 -29.57
N THR A 124 -0.38 10.42 -30.13
CA THR A 124 -1.41 9.43 -29.81
C THR A 124 -0.93 8.50 -28.69
N TYR A 125 -1.83 7.69 -28.13
CA TYR A 125 -1.54 6.75 -27.03
C TYR A 125 -0.38 5.77 -27.30
N ASN A 126 -0.10 5.45 -28.56
CA ASN A 126 1.03 4.62 -29.02
C ASN A 126 2.31 5.42 -29.36
N SER A 127 2.35 6.73 -29.12
CA SER A 127 3.52 7.57 -29.41
C SER A 127 4.71 7.16 -28.54
N THR A 128 5.89 7.03 -29.17
CA THR A 128 7.17 6.81 -28.48
C THR A 128 7.50 7.92 -27.46
N LYS A 129 6.88 9.09 -27.62
CA LYS A 129 7.01 10.26 -26.75
C LYS A 129 6.16 10.20 -25.48
N LEU A 130 5.14 9.34 -25.39
CA LEU A 130 4.29 9.25 -24.20
C LEU A 130 4.89 8.24 -23.21
N PRO A 131 5.29 8.67 -22.00
CA PRO A 131 5.91 7.77 -21.03
C PRO A 131 4.88 6.90 -20.31
N ASN A 132 5.28 5.67 -19.96
CA ASN A 132 4.58 4.85 -18.95
C ASN A 132 5.14 5.15 -17.56
N ILE A 133 4.29 5.61 -16.65
CA ILE A 133 4.70 5.94 -15.28
C ILE A 133 4.21 4.82 -14.34
N GLY A 134 5.13 4.25 -13.56
CA GLY A 134 4.84 3.33 -12.47
C GLY A 134 4.90 4.02 -11.11
N ILE A 135 4.12 3.53 -10.16
CA ILE A 135 4.20 3.88 -8.73
C ILE A 135 4.40 2.59 -7.92
N ALA A 136 5.28 2.61 -6.92
CA ALA A 136 5.52 1.50 -6.02
C ALA A 136 5.49 1.99 -4.56
N ILE A 137 4.68 1.35 -3.70
CA ILE A 137 4.60 1.65 -2.26
C ILE A 137 5.11 0.45 -1.48
N SER A 138 6.11 0.64 -0.64
CA SER A 138 6.77 -0.45 0.10
C SER A 138 5.88 -1.12 1.14
N GLY A 139 6.35 -2.24 1.70
CA GLY A 139 5.84 -2.78 2.95
C GLY A 139 6.26 -1.99 4.19
N GLY A 140 5.62 -2.30 5.33
CA GLY A 140 5.88 -1.64 6.62
C GLY A 140 4.69 -1.40 7.55
N GLY A 141 3.58 -2.12 7.40
CA GLY A 141 2.36 -1.91 8.18
C GLY A 141 1.79 -0.49 8.05
N TYR A 142 1.20 0.07 9.12
CA TYR A 142 0.63 1.42 9.08
C TYR A 142 1.64 2.52 8.75
N ARG A 143 2.93 2.31 9.00
CA ARG A 143 4.00 3.23 8.58
C ARG A 143 3.98 3.44 7.06
N ALA A 144 3.93 2.34 6.31
CA ALA A 144 3.92 2.35 4.86
C ALA A 144 2.55 2.77 4.31
N MET A 145 1.46 2.29 4.91
CA MET A 145 0.10 2.66 4.52
C MET A 145 -0.12 4.18 4.62
N VAL A 146 0.13 4.77 5.79
CA VAL A 146 -0.23 6.18 6.08
C VAL A 146 0.80 7.15 5.52
N GLY A 147 2.10 6.82 5.59
CA GLY A 147 3.15 7.61 4.93
C GLY A 147 3.01 7.57 3.40
N GLY A 148 2.73 6.38 2.84
CA GLY A 148 2.45 6.22 1.42
C GLY A 148 1.18 6.96 0.98
N ALA A 149 0.15 7.03 1.84
CA ALA A 149 -1.04 7.83 1.58
C ALA A 149 -0.70 9.32 1.42
N GLY A 150 0.23 9.86 2.21
CA GLY A 150 0.76 11.22 2.02
C GLY A 150 1.40 11.43 0.64
N ALA A 151 2.21 10.48 0.18
CA ALA A 151 2.83 10.54 -1.15
C ALA A 151 1.79 10.43 -2.28
N ILE A 152 0.83 9.50 -2.17
CA ILE A 152 -0.28 9.36 -3.12
C ILE A 152 -1.14 10.62 -3.15
N ALA A 153 -1.46 11.23 -2.01
CA ALA A 153 -2.21 12.49 -1.94
C ALA A 153 -1.48 13.64 -2.64
N ALA A 154 -0.16 13.74 -2.48
CA ALA A 154 0.66 14.74 -3.18
C ALA A 154 0.67 14.56 -4.72
N TRP A 155 0.38 13.35 -5.20
CA TRP A 155 0.34 12.98 -6.62
C TRP A 155 -1.08 12.95 -7.21
N ASP A 156 -2.11 12.91 -6.38
CA ASP A 156 -3.51 12.84 -6.77
C ASP A 156 -4.07 14.24 -7.00
N ALA A 157 -4.45 14.57 -8.25
CA ALA A 157 -5.07 15.86 -8.57
C ALA A 157 -6.41 16.11 -7.83
N ARG A 158 -7.01 15.08 -7.23
CA ARG A 158 -8.22 15.18 -6.40
C ARG A 158 -7.95 15.73 -5.00
N SER A 159 -6.69 15.67 -4.54
CA SER A 159 -6.30 16.21 -3.23
C SER A 159 -6.17 17.73 -3.29
N ALA A 160 -6.76 18.41 -2.30
CA ALA A 160 -6.71 19.87 -2.20
C ALA A 160 -5.26 20.38 -2.13
N GLY A 161 -4.94 21.41 -2.92
CA GLY A 161 -3.60 22.00 -3.00
C GLY A 161 -2.56 21.21 -3.82
N SER A 162 -2.86 19.99 -4.27
CA SER A 162 -1.91 19.14 -5.03
C SER A 162 -1.48 19.74 -6.37
N GLU A 163 -2.32 20.58 -6.98
CA GLU A 163 -2.03 21.28 -8.24
C GLU A 163 -1.47 22.71 -8.04
N GLU A 164 -1.22 23.14 -6.79
CA GLU A 164 -0.55 24.42 -6.49
C GLU A 164 0.92 24.42 -6.94
N LYS A 165 1.52 25.61 -7.07
CA LYS A 165 2.93 25.76 -7.45
C LYS A 165 3.83 25.05 -6.43
N GLY A 166 4.69 24.14 -6.92
CA GLY A 166 5.61 23.35 -6.10
C GLY A 166 5.10 21.92 -5.78
N ASN A 167 3.83 21.62 -6.08
CA ASN A 167 3.23 20.30 -5.85
C ASN A 167 3.14 19.47 -7.15
N LEU A 168 2.79 18.18 -6.99
CA LEU A 168 2.94 17.13 -7.99
C LEU A 168 1.60 16.45 -8.39
N GLY A 169 0.47 17.05 -8.03
CA GLY A 169 -0.86 16.54 -8.33
C GLY A 169 -1.04 16.27 -9.82
N GLY A 170 -1.74 15.19 -10.17
CA GLY A 170 -1.87 14.70 -11.55
C GLY A 170 -0.83 13.65 -11.94
N LEU A 171 0.19 13.40 -11.12
CA LEU A 171 1.12 12.28 -11.33
C LEU A 171 0.40 10.92 -11.19
N LEU A 172 -0.52 10.77 -10.24
CA LEU A 172 -1.32 9.55 -10.08
C LEU A 172 -2.24 9.32 -11.30
N GLN A 173 -2.90 10.37 -11.78
CA GLN A 173 -3.72 10.30 -13.00
C GLN A 173 -2.88 10.06 -14.27
N SER A 174 -1.59 10.38 -14.23
CA SER A 174 -0.62 10.09 -15.29
C SER A 174 -0.01 8.69 -15.21
N ALA A 175 -0.12 8.00 -14.07
CA ALA A 175 0.45 6.67 -13.85
C ALA A 175 -0.27 5.58 -14.66
N THR A 176 0.47 4.72 -15.35
CA THR A 176 -0.10 3.53 -15.99
C THR A 176 -0.32 2.43 -14.95
N TYR A 177 0.61 2.28 -14.00
CA TYR A 177 0.66 1.16 -13.05
C TYR A 177 0.92 1.63 -11.62
N ILE A 178 0.35 0.93 -10.63
CA ILE A 178 0.67 1.10 -9.21
C ILE A 178 0.82 -0.25 -8.52
N SER A 179 1.81 -0.41 -7.66
CA SER A 179 2.04 -1.64 -6.89
C SER A 179 2.18 -1.39 -5.39
N GLY A 180 1.72 -2.37 -4.61
CA GLY A 180 1.83 -2.44 -3.15
C GLY A 180 2.21 -3.83 -2.67
N LEU A 181 2.83 -3.92 -1.50
CA LEU A 181 2.99 -5.15 -0.73
C LEU A 181 2.91 -4.81 0.76
N SER A 182 2.53 -5.76 1.61
CA SER A 182 2.36 -5.57 3.05
C SER A 182 1.56 -4.28 3.39
N GLY A 183 2.05 -3.43 4.29
CA GLY A 183 1.41 -2.13 4.57
C GLY A 183 1.14 -1.22 3.35
N GLY A 184 1.91 -1.35 2.27
CA GLY A 184 1.64 -0.65 1.01
C GLY A 184 0.47 -1.26 0.22
N ASP A 185 0.20 -2.56 0.38
CA ASP A 185 -1.00 -3.20 -0.16
C ASP A 185 -2.27 -2.78 0.58
N TRP A 186 -2.21 -2.50 1.89
CA TRP A 186 -3.37 -1.96 2.63
C TRP A 186 -3.80 -0.61 2.06
N LEU A 187 -2.84 0.24 1.71
CA LEU A 187 -3.11 1.48 1.00
C LEU A 187 -3.71 1.21 -0.38
N VAL A 188 -2.99 0.55 -1.28
CA VAL A 188 -3.45 0.33 -2.66
C VAL A 188 -4.79 -0.41 -2.66
N GLY A 189 -4.93 -1.49 -1.92
CA GLY A 189 -6.14 -2.27 -1.83
C GLY A 189 -7.33 -1.50 -1.27
N SER A 190 -7.16 -0.74 -0.18
CA SER A 190 -8.25 0.09 0.34
C SER A 190 -8.62 1.25 -0.58
N LEU A 191 -7.71 1.78 -1.42
CA LEU A 191 -8.11 2.75 -2.44
C LEU A 191 -8.99 2.08 -3.52
N TYR A 192 -8.55 0.97 -4.12
CA TYR A 192 -9.24 0.36 -5.25
C TYR A 192 -10.55 -0.33 -4.88
N VAL A 193 -10.60 -1.10 -3.79
CA VAL A 193 -11.83 -1.81 -3.35
C VAL A 193 -12.95 -0.81 -2.97
N ASN A 194 -12.60 0.46 -2.73
CA ASN A 194 -13.56 1.52 -2.42
C ASN A 194 -13.74 2.51 -3.60
N ASN A 195 -13.83 2.03 -4.85
CA ASN A 195 -14.00 2.85 -6.06
C ASN A 195 -12.82 3.81 -6.31
N PHE A 196 -11.60 3.28 -6.34
CA PHE A 196 -10.36 4.05 -6.50
C PHE A 196 -10.36 5.36 -5.66
N THR A 197 -10.80 5.30 -4.40
CA THR A 197 -11.09 6.49 -3.57
C THR A 197 -9.86 7.39 -3.42
N SER A 198 -10.07 8.67 -3.12
CA SER A 198 -8.97 9.57 -2.77
C SER A 198 -8.52 9.35 -1.33
N VAL A 199 -7.27 9.68 -1.02
CA VAL A 199 -6.73 9.60 0.36
C VAL A 199 -7.57 10.43 1.34
N GLN A 200 -7.98 11.64 0.94
CA GLN A 200 -8.86 12.50 1.75
C GLN A 200 -10.21 11.82 1.98
N SER A 201 -10.83 11.29 0.93
CA SER A 201 -12.11 10.59 1.01
C SER A 201 -12.04 9.29 1.81
N ALA A 202 -10.87 8.65 1.92
CA ALA A 202 -10.65 7.49 2.78
C ALA A 202 -10.48 7.89 4.26
N VAL A 203 -9.79 9.00 4.54
CA VAL A 203 -9.70 9.59 5.89
C VAL A 203 -11.06 10.07 6.41
N ASP A 204 -11.88 10.67 5.55
CA ASP A 204 -13.21 11.19 5.89
C ASP A 204 -14.30 10.09 5.93
N ALA A 205 -13.97 8.85 5.53
CA ALA A 205 -14.95 7.77 5.47
C ALA A 205 -15.21 7.14 6.86
N PRO A 206 -16.47 6.98 7.28
CA PRO A 206 -16.80 6.59 8.66
C PRO A 206 -16.51 5.13 9.00
N LEU A 207 -16.15 4.28 8.03
CA LEU A 207 -15.98 2.82 8.22
C LEU A 207 -14.58 2.29 7.93
N ILE A 208 -13.70 3.08 7.32
CA ILE A 208 -12.33 2.66 6.96
C ILE A 208 -11.31 3.59 7.60
N TRP A 209 -10.07 3.11 7.72
CA TRP A 209 -8.94 3.88 8.26
C TRP A 209 -9.19 4.44 9.68
N GLN A 210 -10.12 3.84 10.44
CA GLN A 210 -10.31 4.01 11.89
C GLN A 210 -9.11 3.39 12.65
N LEU A 211 -7.92 3.92 12.45
CA LEU A 211 -6.67 3.32 12.95
C LEU A 211 -6.46 3.58 14.45
N GLU A 212 -7.22 4.49 15.06
CA GLU A 212 -7.20 4.70 16.52
C GLU A 212 -7.78 3.50 17.27
N ASN A 213 -8.72 2.79 16.64
CA ASN A 213 -9.20 1.50 17.10
C ASN A 213 -8.22 0.41 16.68
N SER A 214 -7.65 -0.30 17.67
CA SER A 214 -6.76 -1.41 17.36
C SER A 214 -7.49 -2.48 16.53
N ILE A 215 -6.82 -3.04 15.53
CA ILE A 215 -7.36 -4.16 14.74
C ILE A 215 -7.80 -5.35 15.62
N PHE A 216 -7.19 -5.53 16.80
CA PHE A 216 -7.58 -6.56 17.77
C PHE A 216 -8.80 -6.21 18.64
N LYS A 217 -9.17 -4.92 18.72
CA LYS A 217 -10.42 -4.43 19.33
C LYS A 217 -11.56 -4.49 18.31
N GLY A 218 -11.27 -4.13 17.06
CA GLY A 218 -12.25 -3.92 16.00
C GLY A 218 -12.90 -2.52 16.06
N PRO A 219 -13.71 -2.15 15.05
CA PRO A 219 -14.35 -0.83 14.98
C PRO A 219 -15.44 -0.63 16.04
N ASP A 220 -15.60 0.61 16.55
CA ASP A 220 -16.55 0.91 17.64
C ASP A 220 -18.02 0.65 17.30
N GLN A 221 -18.41 0.60 16.02
CA GLN A 221 -19.77 0.22 15.62
C GLN A 221 -20.09 -1.27 15.89
N TYR A 222 -19.10 -2.08 16.28
CA TYR A 222 -19.28 -3.48 16.69
C TYR A 222 -18.90 -3.67 18.16
N SER A 223 -19.67 -4.47 18.89
CA SER A 223 -19.14 -5.02 20.16
C SER A 223 -17.96 -5.93 19.84
N VAL A 224 -16.89 -5.88 20.65
CA VAL A 224 -15.70 -6.74 20.45
C VAL A 224 -16.09 -8.21 20.30
N ARG A 225 -17.07 -8.70 21.08
CA ARG A 225 -17.59 -10.08 20.92
C ARG A 225 -18.22 -10.29 19.54
N GLY A 226 -19.08 -9.38 19.09
CA GLY A 226 -19.73 -9.47 17.77
C GLY A 226 -18.73 -9.46 16.63
N TYR A 227 -17.76 -8.54 16.65
CA TYR A 227 -16.67 -8.47 15.68
C TYR A 227 -15.93 -9.81 15.52
N TYR A 228 -15.48 -10.39 16.63
CA TYR A 228 -14.85 -11.71 16.58
C TYR A 228 -15.86 -12.78 16.11
N THR A 229 -17.09 -12.81 16.62
CA THR A 229 -18.12 -13.78 16.20
C THR A 229 -18.37 -13.77 14.70
N ASP A 230 -18.46 -12.60 14.08
CA ASP A 230 -18.66 -12.46 12.63
C ASP A 230 -17.44 -13.01 11.85
N VAL A 231 -16.23 -12.58 12.22
CA VAL A 231 -14.97 -13.08 11.64
C VAL A 231 -14.84 -14.61 11.78
N PHE A 232 -15.18 -15.16 12.95
CA PHE A 232 -15.19 -16.59 13.21
C PHE A 232 -16.18 -17.34 12.32
N ASN A 233 -17.44 -16.88 12.28
CA ASN A 233 -18.50 -17.54 11.52
C ASN A 233 -18.21 -17.51 10.01
N GLU A 234 -17.66 -16.41 9.49
CA GLU A 234 -17.29 -16.28 8.08
C GLU A 234 -16.20 -17.30 7.68
N VAL A 235 -15.10 -17.37 8.45
CA VAL A 235 -14.00 -18.29 8.14
C VAL A 235 -14.38 -19.76 8.41
N GLU A 236 -15.13 -20.04 9.48
CA GLU A 236 -15.65 -21.39 9.74
C GLU A 236 -16.63 -21.85 8.62
N SER A 237 -17.39 -20.93 8.03
CA SER A 237 -18.27 -21.25 6.90
C SER A 237 -17.49 -21.61 5.63
N LYS A 238 -16.34 -20.96 5.37
CA LYS A 238 -15.41 -21.36 4.30
C LYS A 238 -14.86 -22.78 4.55
N SER A 239 -14.48 -23.09 5.79
CA SER A 239 -14.05 -24.45 6.19
C SER A 239 -15.16 -25.50 6.03
N LYS A 240 -16.39 -25.20 6.44
CA LYS A 240 -17.59 -26.07 6.25
C LYS A 240 -17.93 -26.31 4.77
N ALA A 241 -17.50 -25.42 3.87
CA ALA A 241 -17.61 -25.61 2.41
C ALA A 241 -16.45 -26.44 1.81
N ASN A 242 -15.60 -27.07 2.64
CA ASN A 242 -14.44 -27.89 2.27
C ASN A 242 -13.27 -27.11 1.64
N PHE A 243 -13.16 -25.80 1.89
CA PHE A 243 -11.96 -25.03 1.58
C PHE A 243 -11.05 -24.94 2.79
N ASN A 244 -9.74 -25.13 2.60
CA ASN A 244 -8.78 -24.94 3.68
C ASN A 244 -8.74 -23.47 4.12
N VAL A 245 -8.45 -23.26 5.40
CA VAL A 245 -8.32 -21.96 6.04
C VAL A 245 -7.03 -21.91 6.85
N SER A 246 -6.41 -20.75 6.91
CA SER A 246 -5.18 -20.47 7.65
C SER A 246 -5.37 -19.27 8.58
N ALA A 247 -4.35 -18.91 9.36
CA ALA A 247 -4.38 -17.66 10.14
C ALA A 247 -4.64 -16.42 9.26
N SER A 248 -4.19 -16.45 7.99
CA SER A 248 -4.32 -15.37 7.02
C SER A 248 -5.77 -15.10 6.60
N ASP A 249 -6.66 -16.09 6.72
CA ASP A 249 -8.11 -15.87 6.56
C ASP A 249 -8.64 -14.92 7.62
N TYR A 250 -8.38 -15.23 8.90
CA TYR A 250 -8.82 -14.40 10.02
C TYR A 250 -8.20 -13.00 9.97
N TRP A 251 -6.91 -12.91 9.66
CA TRP A 251 -6.24 -11.63 9.47
C TRP A 251 -6.81 -10.82 8.31
N GLY A 252 -7.02 -11.45 7.15
CA GLY A 252 -7.63 -10.80 5.99
C GLY A 252 -9.06 -10.30 6.26
N ARG A 253 -9.84 -11.05 7.06
CA ARG A 253 -11.15 -10.57 7.55
C ARG A 253 -10.99 -9.39 8.52
N MET A 254 -10.10 -9.49 9.51
CA MET A 254 -9.86 -8.42 10.48
C MET A 254 -9.39 -7.12 9.80
N LEU A 255 -8.47 -7.20 8.85
CA LEU A 255 -8.04 -6.08 7.99
C LEU A 255 -9.20 -5.46 7.23
N ALA A 256 -10.08 -6.29 6.64
CA ALA A 256 -11.16 -5.78 5.80
C ALA A 256 -12.13 -4.85 6.56
N TYR A 257 -12.29 -4.99 7.88
CA TYR A 257 -13.07 -4.05 8.70
C TYR A 257 -12.45 -2.64 8.80
N GLN A 258 -11.16 -2.48 8.47
CA GLN A 258 -10.49 -1.18 8.40
C GLN A 258 -10.17 -0.73 6.96
N MET A 259 -10.23 -1.65 5.98
CA MET A 259 -9.84 -1.39 4.58
C MET A 259 -11.01 -1.37 3.58
N VAL A 260 -12.17 -1.95 3.91
CA VAL A 260 -13.33 -2.07 3.01
C VAL A 260 -14.53 -1.32 3.58
N ASN A 261 -15.03 -0.31 2.86
CA ASN A 261 -16.11 0.59 3.28
C ASN A 261 -17.49 -0.05 3.08
N ALA A 262 -17.69 -1.20 3.70
CA ALA A 262 -18.92 -1.99 3.66
C ALA A 262 -19.17 -2.63 5.03
N SER A 263 -20.43 -2.99 5.31
CA SER A 263 -20.79 -3.76 6.50
C SER A 263 -19.91 -5.01 6.61
N ASN A 264 -19.40 -5.26 7.81
CA ASN A 264 -18.54 -6.38 8.16
C ASN A 264 -17.26 -6.46 7.31
N GLY A 265 -16.75 -5.33 6.82
CA GLY A 265 -15.59 -5.34 5.92
C GLY A 265 -15.83 -6.10 4.61
N GLY A 266 -17.08 -6.07 4.11
CA GLY A 266 -17.44 -6.57 2.78
C GLY A 266 -17.03 -8.02 2.49
N PRO A 267 -17.59 -9.03 3.18
CA PRO A 267 -17.19 -10.44 3.02
C PRO A 267 -17.27 -10.98 1.57
N GLY A 268 -18.13 -10.40 0.71
CA GLY A 268 -18.22 -10.79 -0.70
C GLY A 268 -17.56 -9.82 -1.71
N TYR A 269 -16.78 -8.85 -1.25
CA TYR A 269 -15.96 -8.00 -2.13
C TYR A 269 -14.71 -8.78 -2.56
N THR A 270 -14.45 -8.87 -3.86
CA THR A 270 -13.35 -9.67 -4.43
C THR A 270 -12.34 -8.79 -5.16
N TRP A 271 -11.07 -9.19 -5.21
CA TRP A 271 -10.06 -8.44 -5.96
C TRP A 271 -10.36 -8.41 -7.46
N SER A 272 -10.86 -9.52 -8.02
CA SER A 272 -11.29 -9.58 -9.42
C SER A 272 -12.52 -8.72 -9.76
N SER A 273 -13.28 -8.24 -8.76
CA SER A 273 -14.39 -7.32 -9.02
C SER A 273 -13.93 -5.92 -9.45
N ILE A 274 -12.69 -5.54 -9.16
CA ILE A 274 -12.06 -4.28 -9.61
C ILE A 274 -12.06 -4.19 -11.14
N ALA A 275 -11.97 -5.33 -11.86
CA ALA A 275 -12.05 -5.37 -13.32
C ALA A 275 -13.35 -4.77 -13.88
N ASN A 276 -14.43 -4.75 -13.08
CA ASN A 276 -15.75 -4.23 -13.45
C ASN A 276 -16.03 -2.83 -12.87
N ASP A 277 -15.14 -2.27 -12.05
CA ASP A 277 -15.24 -0.90 -11.53
C ASP A 277 -15.23 0.09 -12.71
N SER A 278 -16.14 1.06 -12.69
CA SER A 278 -16.31 2.03 -13.78
C SER A 278 -15.08 2.91 -14.03
N ASP A 279 -14.31 3.26 -13.00
CA ASP A 279 -13.10 4.08 -13.14
C ASP A 279 -11.88 3.25 -13.56
N PHE A 280 -11.83 1.96 -13.19
CA PHE A 280 -10.79 1.07 -13.68
C PHE A 280 -11.04 0.61 -15.12
N SER A 281 -12.24 0.12 -15.43
CA SER A 281 -12.57 -0.43 -16.76
C SER A 281 -12.55 0.63 -17.87
N SER A 282 -12.85 1.89 -17.55
CA SER A 282 -12.67 3.03 -18.47
C SER A 282 -11.23 3.60 -18.51
N GLY A 283 -10.29 3.04 -17.75
CA GLY A 283 -8.88 3.43 -17.77
C GLY A 283 -8.56 4.73 -17.05
N LYS A 284 -9.39 5.21 -16.12
CA LYS A 284 -9.14 6.43 -15.33
C LYS A 284 -8.28 6.17 -14.08
N ALA A 285 -8.39 4.98 -13.49
CA ALA A 285 -7.44 4.50 -12.50
C ALA A 285 -6.19 3.87 -13.19
N PRO A 286 -4.99 3.90 -12.58
CA PRO A 286 -3.90 3.00 -12.96
C PRO A 286 -4.29 1.52 -12.77
N MET A 287 -3.45 0.58 -13.23
CA MET A 287 -3.63 -0.83 -12.90
C MET A 287 -2.93 -1.19 -11.59
N PRO A 288 -3.64 -1.79 -10.60
CA PRO A 288 -3.08 -2.16 -9.32
C PRO A 288 -2.44 -3.55 -9.36
N PHE A 289 -1.31 -3.68 -8.66
CA PHE A 289 -0.66 -4.96 -8.34
C PHE A 289 -0.48 -5.08 -6.83
N LEU A 290 -0.94 -6.16 -6.23
CA LEU A 290 -0.51 -6.55 -4.88
C LEU A 290 0.47 -7.72 -5.00
N LEU A 291 1.60 -7.71 -4.27
CA LEU A 291 2.64 -8.73 -4.38
C LEU A 291 2.73 -9.64 -3.15
N ALA A 292 2.86 -10.95 -3.40
CA ALA A 292 3.20 -11.98 -2.42
C ALA A 292 4.44 -12.75 -2.85
N ASN A 293 5.10 -13.43 -1.90
CA ASN A 293 6.12 -14.42 -2.23
C ASN A 293 5.54 -15.84 -2.13
N GLY A 294 5.93 -16.72 -3.06
CA GLY A 294 5.62 -18.15 -2.98
C GLY A 294 6.65 -18.94 -2.20
N ARG A 295 6.21 -19.75 -1.23
CA ARG A 295 7.09 -20.48 -0.31
C ARG A 295 6.81 -21.99 -0.30
N ASN A 296 7.65 -22.76 -0.98
CA ASN A 296 7.41 -24.18 -1.28
C ASN A 296 7.26 -25.11 -0.06
N SER A 297 7.75 -24.74 1.12
CA SER A 297 7.39 -25.41 2.38
C SER A 297 7.57 -24.50 3.59
N GLU A 298 6.89 -24.85 4.67
CA GLU A 298 6.75 -24.08 5.91
C GLU A 298 8.09 -23.70 6.57
N LYS A 299 9.12 -24.53 6.38
CA LYS A 299 10.42 -24.44 7.07
C LYS A 299 11.54 -23.80 6.24
N LYS A 300 11.25 -23.18 5.10
CA LYS A 300 12.29 -22.55 4.25
C LYS A 300 12.24 -21.03 4.28
N VAL A 301 13.34 -20.44 4.73
CA VAL A 301 13.63 -19.02 4.49
C VAL A 301 13.76 -18.79 2.98
N ILE A 302 13.13 -17.73 2.49
CA ILE A 302 13.21 -17.28 1.10
C ILE A 302 14.13 -16.07 0.98
N THR A 303 14.64 -15.83 -0.22
CA THR A 303 15.48 -14.68 -0.56
C THR A 303 15.15 -14.21 -1.98
N SER A 304 15.52 -12.99 -2.33
CA SER A 304 15.30 -12.40 -3.65
C SER A 304 15.87 -13.24 -4.82
N GLY A 305 16.75 -14.22 -4.57
CA GLY A 305 17.22 -15.16 -5.60
C GLY A 305 16.49 -16.51 -5.70
N ASN A 306 15.68 -16.88 -4.71
CA ASN A 306 14.99 -18.18 -4.69
C ASN A 306 13.45 -18.07 -4.61
N SER A 307 12.92 -16.90 -4.27
CA SER A 307 11.49 -16.61 -4.23
C SER A 307 10.88 -16.65 -5.63
N THR A 308 9.59 -16.96 -5.68
CA THR A 308 8.74 -16.62 -6.82
C THR A 308 7.85 -15.47 -6.40
N VAL A 309 7.87 -14.35 -7.13
CA VAL A 309 7.08 -13.16 -6.83
C VAL A 309 5.74 -13.30 -7.54
N TYR A 310 4.66 -13.45 -6.78
CA TYR A 310 3.31 -13.55 -7.30
C TYR A 310 2.67 -12.17 -7.39
N GLU A 311 2.09 -11.85 -8.54
CA GLU A 311 1.29 -10.65 -8.77
C GLU A 311 -0.21 -10.98 -8.66
N PHE A 312 -0.95 -10.22 -7.85
CA PHE A 312 -2.41 -10.15 -7.88
C PHE A 312 -2.85 -8.96 -8.73
N THR A 313 -3.40 -9.23 -9.90
CA THR A 313 -4.03 -8.24 -10.78
C THR A 313 -5.55 -8.34 -10.70
N PRO A 314 -6.34 -7.37 -11.22
CA PRO A 314 -7.79 -7.51 -11.30
C PRO A 314 -8.30 -8.69 -12.15
N TRP A 315 -7.45 -9.36 -12.93
CA TRP A 315 -7.84 -10.46 -13.82
C TRP A 315 -7.18 -11.80 -13.50
N GLU A 316 -5.92 -11.77 -13.06
CA GLU A 316 -5.04 -12.93 -12.94
C GLU A 316 -4.21 -12.90 -11.64
N LEU A 317 -3.99 -14.07 -11.05
CA LEU A 317 -2.90 -14.34 -10.10
C LEU A 317 -1.82 -15.14 -10.83
N GLY A 318 -0.56 -14.75 -10.72
CA GLY A 318 0.51 -15.49 -11.39
C GLY A 318 1.88 -14.87 -11.19
N SER A 319 2.84 -15.27 -12.02
CA SER A 319 4.17 -14.69 -12.02
C SER A 319 4.82 -14.75 -13.40
N SER A 320 5.51 -13.67 -13.76
CA SER A 320 6.44 -13.63 -14.90
C SER A 320 7.76 -14.35 -14.64
N ASP A 321 8.08 -14.72 -13.40
CA ASP A 321 9.30 -15.46 -13.08
C ASP A 321 9.39 -16.78 -13.87
N PRO A 322 10.55 -17.13 -14.45
CA PRO A 322 10.75 -18.44 -15.12
C PRO A 322 10.56 -19.66 -14.20
N ASN A 323 10.57 -19.44 -12.88
CA ASN A 323 10.23 -20.43 -11.87
C ASN A 323 8.71 -20.76 -11.81
N LEU A 324 7.86 -20.06 -12.56
CA LEU A 324 6.45 -20.39 -12.75
C LEU A 324 6.01 -20.17 -14.20
N ALA A 325 6.20 -18.95 -14.72
CA ALA A 325 5.75 -18.49 -16.03
C ALA A 325 4.30 -18.90 -16.32
N GLY A 326 3.38 -18.50 -15.43
CA GLY A 326 2.03 -19.04 -15.37
C GLY A 326 1.07 -18.15 -14.58
N TRP A 327 -0.16 -18.07 -15.07
CA TRP A 327 -1.19 -17.16 -14.57
C TRP A 327 -2.55 -17.85 -14.54
N VAL A 328 -3.22 -17.86 -13.40
CA VAL A 328 -4.59 -18.35 -13.24
C VAL A 328 -5.57 -17.18 -13.31
N PRO A 329 -6.70 -17.29 -14.03
CA PRO A 329 -7.78 -16.31 -13.97
C PRO A 329 -8.29 -16.16 -12.54
N LEU A 330 -8.06 -15.00 -11.92
CA LEU A 330 -8.22 -14.78 -10.48
C LEU A 330 -9.66 -15.02 -10.00
N ARG A 331 -10.64 -14.60 -10.81
CA ARG A 331 -12.06 -14.84 -10.56
C ARG A 331 -12.39 -16.32 -10.32
N TYR A 332 -11.61 -17.23 -10.92
CA TYR A 332 -11.79 -18.68 -10.88
C TYR A 332 -10.70 -19.42 -10.08
N VAL A 333 -9.87 -18.70 -9.32
CA VAL A 333 -8.66 -19.21 -8.64
C VAL A 333 -8.92 -20.39 -7.68
N GLY A 334 -10.11 -20.47 -7.06
CA GLY A 334 -10.49 -21.58 -6.18
C GLY A 334 -10.89 -22.87 -6.91
N THR A 335 -10.89 -22.88 -8.24
CA THR A 335 -11.23 -24.05 -9.06
C THR A 335 -10.10 -25.07 -9.03
N ALA A 336 -10.43 -26.37 -9.08
CA ALA A 336 -9.41 -27.40 -9.23
C ALA A 336 -8.83 -27.38 -10.65
N PHE A 337 -7.56 -27.02 -10.78
CA PHE A 337 -6.77 -27.15 -12.00
C PHE A 337 -5.80 -28.33 -11.90
N LYS A 338 -5.45 -28.92 -13.04
CA LYS A 338 -4.40 -29.93 -13.18
C LYS A 338 -3.70 -29.77 -14.54
N ASP A 339 -2.37 -29.75 -14.51
CA ASP A 339 -1.49 -29.66 -15.69
C ASP A 339 -1.72 -28.40 -16.57
N GLY A 340 -2.54 -27.46 -16.10
CA GLY A 340 -2.90 -26.20 -16.79
C GLY A 340 -4.41 -26.04 -17.04
N ASP A 341 -5.18 -27.12 -17.01
CA ASP A 341 -6.61 -27.12 -17.36
C ASP A 341 -7.51 -27.37 -16.13
N VAL A 342 -8.76 -26.90 -16.18
CA VAL A 342 -9.76 -27.19 -15.14
C VAL A 342 -10.13 -28.68 -15.15
N VAL A 343 -10.19 -29.29 -13.96
CA VAL A 343 -10.50 -30.71 -13.77
C VAL A 343 -11.96 -31.05 -14.09
N ASP A 344 -12.91 -30.18 -13.72
CA ASP A 344 -14.33 -30.29 -14.09
C ASP A 344 -14.75 -29.09 -14.94
N GLN A 345 -14.77 -29.29 -16.26
CA GLN A 345 -15.08 -28.26 -17.25
C GLN A 345 -16.48 -27.63 -17.09
N GLY A 346 -17.39 -28.26 -16.33
CA GLY A 346 -18.73 -27.72 -16.07
C GLY A 346 -18.83 -26.87 -14.79
N SER A 347 -17.89 -26.98 -13.85
CA SER A 347 -18.01 -26.41 -12.51
C SER A 347 -16.75 -25.66 -12.06
N CYS A 348 -16.85 -24.33 -12.02
CA CYS A 348 -15.81 -23.43 -11.56
C CYS A 348 -16.15 -22.83 -10.19
N VAL A 349 -15.15 -22.43 -9.41
CA VAL A 349 -15.35 -21.77 -8.10
C VAL A 349 -15.10 -20.28 -8.20
N THR A 350 -16.00 -19.46 -7.66
CA THR A 350 -15.86 -17.99 -7.60
C THR A 350 -15.93 -17.48 -6.15
N GLY A 351 -15.39 -16.28 -5.91
CA GLY A 351 -15.39 -15.65 -4.58
C GLY A 351 -14.24 -16.06 -3.65
N PHE A 352 -13.31 -16.90 -4.12
CA PHE A 352 -12.12 -17.28 -3.35
C PHE A 352 -11.16 -16.10 -3.15
N ASP A 353 -11.10 -15.20 -4.13
CA ASP A 353 -10.26 -14.00 -4.16
C ASP A 353 -10.86 -12.82 -3.37
N ASN A 354 -11.45 -13.09 -2.18
CA ASN A 354 -11.93 -12.05 -1.28
C ASN A 354 -10.83 -10.99 -1.06
N ALA A 355 -11.17 -9.71 -1.24
CA ALA A 355 -10.17 -8.63 -1.25
C ALA A 355 -9.42 -8.51 0.08
N GLY A 356 -10.09 -8.79 1.21
CA GLY A 356 -9.46 -8.89 2.53
C GLY A 356 -8.46 -10.04 2.62
N PHE A 357 -8.79 -11.21 2.08
CA PHE A 357 -7.87 -12.37 2.04
C PHE A 357 -6.68 -12.15 1.10
N VAL A 358 -6.86 -11.41 0.00
CA VAL A 358 -5.76 -10.99 -0.88
C VAL A 358 -4.79 -10.05 -0.14
N MET A 359 -5.29 -8.96 0.46
CA MET A 359 -4.46 -8.05 1.30
C MET A 359 -3.83 -8.80 2.49
N GLY A 360 -4.56 -9.73 3.12
CA GLY A 360 -4.07 -10.57 4.21
C GLY A 360 -2.96 -11.55 3.79
N THR A 361 -3.00 -12.02 2.54
CA THR A 361 -1.94 -12.86 1.94
C THR A 361 -0.67 -12.07 1.71
N THR A 362 -0.78 -10.87 1.13
CA THR A 362 0.35 -10.01 0.76
C THR A 362 0.97 -9.28 1.97
N SER A 363 0.34 -9.40 3.15
CA SER A 363 0.77 -8.79 4.42
C SER A 363 0.94 -9.78 5.58
N SER A 364 1.18 -11.07 5.31
CA SER A 364 1.16 -12.14 6.32
C SER A 364 2.24 -12.07 7.42
N ILE A 365 3.16 -11.10 7.35
CA ILE A 365 4.23 -10.85 8.35
C ILE A 365 3.69 -10.46 9.73
N TYR A 366 2.42 -10.05 9.84
CA TYR A 366 1.74 -9.77 11.13
C TYR A 366 1.89 -10.93 12.13
N THR A 367 2.03 -12.14 11.60
CA THR A 367 2.18 -13.38 12.35
C THR A 367 3.45 -13.42 13.18
N GLN A 368 4.56 -12.83 12.72
CA GLN A 368 5.78 -12.67 13.51
C GLN A 368 5.53 -11.88 14.81
N SER A 369 4.59 -10.93 14.80
CA SER A 369 4.18 -10.23 16.01
C SER A 369 3.54 -11.16 17.06
N ILE A 370 2.95 -12.28 16.64
CA ILE A 370 2.27 -13.24 17.54
C ILE A 370 3.29 -13.97 18.41
N SER A 371 4.53 -14.13 17.96
CA SER A 371 5.63 -14.56 18.81
C SER A 371 5.89 -13.54 19.93
N TYR A 372 5.92 -12.24 19.63
CA TYR A 372 6.02 -11.18 20.64
C TYR A 372 4.77 -11.03 21.52
N LEU A 373 3.57 -11.38 21.01
CA LEU A 373 2.32 -11.43 21.80
C LEU A 373 2.31 -12.61 22.78
N LYS A 374 2.85 -13.77 22.38
CA LYS A 374 2.99 -14.96 23.25
C LYS A 374 3.91 -14.70 24.45
N ASP A 375 4.93 -13.85 24.28
CA ASP A 375 5.87 -13.44 25.35
C ASP A 375 5.28 -12.45 26.37
N ASN A 376 3.97 -12.14 26.32
CA ASN A 376 3.29 -11.17 27.18
C ASN A 376 3.93 -9.77 27.18
N ASN A 377 4.63 -9.40 26.10
CA ASN A 377 5.34 -8.13 26.02
C ASN A 377 4.35 -6.97 25.79
N LYS A 378 3.88 -6.37 26.90
CA LYS A 378 2.90 -5.27 26.96
C LYS A 378 3.24 -4.05 26.10
N LYS A 379 4.46 -3.95 25.56
CA LYS A 379 4.88 -2.90 24.62
C LYS A 379 4.13 -2.95 23.27
N TYR A 380 3.68 -4.12 22.82
CA TYR A 380 3.07 -4.31 21.49
C TYR A 380 1.55 -4.57 21.54
N ILE A 381 0.94 -4.48 22.73
CA ILE A 381 -0.49 -4.67 22.96
C ILE A 381 -1.04 -3.34 23.47
N PRO A 382 -1.93 -2.65 22.72
CA PRO A 382 -2.59 -1.45 23.20
C PRO A 382 -3.40 -1.76 24.48
N SER A 383 -3.27 -0.91 25.49
CA SER A 383 -3.78 -1.15 26.85
C SER A 383 -5.32 -1.16 26.96
N ASP A 384 -6.00 -0.72 25.91
CA ASP A 384 -7.45 -0.66 25.75
C ASP A 384 -8.04 -1.95 25.12
N VAL A 385 -7.22 -2.82 24.54
CA VAL A 385 -7.69 -4.10 24.00
C VAL A 385 -8.03 -5.05 25.16
N PRO A 386 -9.27 -5.57 25.26
CA PRO A 386 -9.64 -6.45 26.36
C PRO A 386 -8.80 -7.73 26.41
N ASP A 387 -8.39 -8.12 27.61
CA ASP A 387 -7.64 -9.34 27.92
C ASP A 387 -8.21 -10.60 27.24
N PHE A 388 -9.53 -10.70 27.10
CA PHE A 388 -10.18 -11.82 26.44
C PHE A 388 -10.00 -11.81 24.92
N ALA A 389 -9.96 -10.64 24.27
CA ALA A 389 -9.77 -10.51 22.83
C ALA A 389 -8.37 -10.97 22.43
N ILE A 390 -7.35 -10.51 23.16
CA ILE A 390 -5.95 -10.96 23.02
C ILE A 390 -5.85 -12.48 23.24
N LYS A 391 -6.42 -13.00 24.34
CA LYS A 391 -6.39 -14.43 24.64
C LYS A 391 -7.12 -15.27 23.59
N THR A 392 -8.21 -14.75 23.01
CA THR A 392 -8.94 -15.41 21.91
C THR A 392 -8.12 -15.40 20.62
N ALA A 393 -7.58 -14.25 20.19
CA ALA A 393 -6.75 -14.13 19.00
C ALA A 393 -5.48 -15.01 19.10
N THR A 394 -4.74 -14.92 20.21
CA THR A 394 -3.52 -15.72 20.43
C THR A 394 -3.81 -17.21 20.50
N LYS A 395 -4.89 -17.64 21.17
CA LYS A 395 -5.29 -19.07 21.19
C LYS A 395 -5.74 -19.55 19.82
N LEU A 396 -6.50 -18.73 19.09
CA LEU A 396 -6.97 -19.06 17.75
C LEU A 396 -5.81 -19.30 16.80
N ILE A 397 -4.89 -18.35 16.73
CA ILE A 397 -3.78 -18.44 15.79
C ILE A 397 -2.81 -19.55 16.24
N ALA A 398 -2.66 -19.80 17.54
CA ALA A 398 -1.92 -20.97 18.04
C ALA A 398 -2.64 -22.33 17.82
N ALA A 399 -3.95 -22.35 17.54
CA ALA A 399 -4.72 -23.58 17.31
C ALA A 399 -4.91 -23.91 15.81
N LEU A 400 -4.86 -22.89 14.94
CA LEU A 400 -4.97 -23.03 13.49
C LEU A 400 -3.61 -23.12 12.79
N SER A 401 -2.59 -22.48 13.35
CA SER A 401 -1.24 -22.58 12.83
C SER A 401 -0.53 -23.77 13.45
N ASP A 402 0.01 -24.66 12.62
CA ASP A 402 1.17 -25.45 13.03
C ASP A 402 2.23 -24.46 13.54
N SER A 403 2.87 -24.80 14.67
CA SER A 403 3.97 -24.04 15.28
C SER A 403 5.09 -23.62 14.31
N THR A 404 5.18 -24.24 13.14
CA THR A 404 6.17 -24.00 12.09
C THR A 404 5.65 -23.33 10.81
N ALA A 405 4.35 -22.97 10.73
CA ALA A 405 3.68 -22.54 9.50
C ALA A 405 2.78 -21.29 9.61
N TYR A 406 2.90 -20.57 10.73
CA TYR A 406 1.94 -19.57 11.20
C TYR A 406 1.73 -18.33 10.33
N ASP A 407 2.66 -18.08 9.41
CA ASP A 407 2.81 -16.95 8.47
C ASP A 407 2.31 -17.25 7.04
N ILE A 408 1.81 -18.46 6.77
CA ILE A 408 1.35 -18.84 5.42
C ILE A 408 -0.13 -18.51 5.20
N ALA A 409 -0.42 -17.87 4.08
CA ALA A 409 -1.74 -17.89 3.46
C ALA A 409 -1.85 -19.12 2.55
N GLU A 410 -2.79 -20.01 2.86
CA GLU A 410 -3.00 -21.24 2.09
C GLU A 410 -4.03 -21.04 0.98
N TRP A 411 -3.58 -21.21 -0.26
CA TRP A 411 -4.40 -21.16 -1.47
C TRP A 411 -4.63 -22.60 -1.97
N SER A 412 -5.71 -23.21 -1.49
CA SER A 412 -6.10 -24.60 -1.77
C SER A 412 -7.50 -24.64 -2.43
N PRO A 413 -7.68 -25.35 -3.56
CA PRO A 413 -6.68 -26.14 -4.29
C PRO A 413 -5.59 -25.28 -4.96
N ASN A 414 -4.39 -25.83 -5.12
CA ASN A 414 -3.30 -25.19 -5.87
C ASN A 414 -3.66 -25.08 -7.37
N PRO A 415 -3.86 -23.87 -7.93
CA PRO A 415 -4.20 -23.71 -9.34
C PRO A 415 -3.03 -24.08 -10.29
N PHE A 416 -1.81 -24.16 -9.78
CA PHE A 416 -0.62 -24.53 -10.55
C PHE A 416 -0.19 -25.99 -10.34
N ARG A 417 -1.09 -26.86 -9.86
CA ARG A 417 -0.83 -28.30 -9.70
C ARG A 417 -0.47 -28.93 -11.05
N GLY A 418 0.69 -29.57 -11.13
CA GLY A 418 1.21 -30.20 -12.35
C GLY A 418 1.67 -29.25 -13.45
N PHE A 419 1.44 -27.94 -13.33
CA PHE A 419 1.83 -26.94 -14.32
C PHE A 419 3.34 -26.65 -14.26
N ASN A 420 4.04 -26.70 -15.41
CA ASN A 420 5.49 -26.45 -15.55
C ASN A 420 6.38 -27.20 -14.54
N PRO A 421 6.25 -28.55 -14.37
CA PRO A 421 6.82 -29.26 -13.22
C PRO A 421 8.36 -29.33 -13.19
N ALA A 422 9.04 -28.95 -14.28
CA ALA A 422 10.50 -28.84 -14.34
C ALA A 422 11.05 -27.57 -13.65
N THR A 423 10.26 -26.49 -13.56
CA THR A 423 10.68 -25.20 -12.97
C THR A 423 9.79 -24.77 -11.80
N ASN A 424 8.50 -25.07 -11.87
CA ASN A 424 7.51 -24.74 -10.84
C ASN A 424 7.69 -25.57 -9.58
N ARG A 425 8.28 -24.93 -8.57
CA ARG A 425 8.51 -25.49 -7.22
C ARG A 425 7.22 -25.92 -6.51
N ASN A 426 6.06 -25.41 -6.93
CA ASN A 426 4.75 -25.73 -6.36
C ASN A 426 3.97 -26.78 -7.17
N ALA A 427 4.44 -27.23 -8.34
CA ALA A 427 3.70 -28.16 -9.20
C ALA A 427 3.31 -29.48 -8.52
N ASN A 428 4.17 -29.97 -7.61
CA ASN A 428 3.96 -31.21 -6.86
C ASN A 428 3.21 -31.02 -5.53
N SER A 429 2.80 -29.79 -5.18
CA SER A 429 1.99 -29.49 -3.99
C SER A 429 0.50 -29.45 -4.30
N SER A 430 -0.36 -29.92 -3.39
CA SER A 430 -1.83 -29.78 -3.49
C SER A 430 -2.33 -28.39 -3.07
N ARG A 431 -1.50 -27.65 -2.34
CA ARG A 431 -1.73 -26.28 -1.85
C ARG A 431 -0.69 -25.30 -2.41
N LEU A 432 -1.10 -24.09 -2.71
CA LEU A 432 -0.20 -22.98 -3.01
C LEU A 432 0.02 -22.19 -1.72
N ASN A 433 1.26 -22.13 -1.26
CA ASN A 433 1.65 -21.40 -0.06
C ASN A 433 2.18 -20.02 -0.46
N LEU A 434 1.46 -18.96 -0.08
CA LEU A 434 1.87 -17.57 -0.28
C LEU A 434 2.13 -16.91 1.07
N VAL A 435 3.05 -15.94 1.08
CA VAL A 435 3.46 -15.14 2.24
C VAL A 435 3.64 -13.67 1.85
N ASP A 436 3.83 -12.79 2.83
CA ASP A 436 4.09 -11.37 2.65
C ASP A 436 5.15 -11.11 1.56
N GLY A 437 4.86 -10.18 0.64
CA GLY A 437 5.74 -9.87 -0.49
C GLY A 437 7.11 -9.29 -0.11
N SER A 438 7.32 -8.92 1.16
CA SER A 438 8.59 -8.41 1.69
C SER A 438 9.53 -9.49 2.24
N GLU A 439 9.07 -10.74 2.42
CA GLU A 439 9.88 -11.80 3.05
C GLU A 439 11.17 -12.14 2.29
N ASP A 440 11.23 -11.89 0.98
CA ASP A 440 12.43 -12.09 0.16
C ASP A 440 13.42 -10.89 0.15
N ALA A 441 13.15 -9.88 0.99
CA ALA A 441 13.83 -8.59 1.12
C ALA A 441 13.57 -7.56 0.01
N GLN A 442 12.79 -7.85 -1.03
CA GLN A 442 12.37 -6.86 -2.04
C GLN A 442 11.18 -6.01 -1.53
N ASN A 443 11.32 -5.36 -0.37
CA ASN A 443 10.24 -4.64 0.32
C ASN A 443 9.61 -3.48 -0.49
N VAL A 444 10.21 -3.06 -1.60
CA VAL A 444 9.60 -2.13 -2.57
C VAL A 444 9.13 -2.94 -3.79
N PRO A 445 7.83 -2.91 -4.14
CA PRO A 445 7.22 -3.80 -5.15
C PRO A 445 7.58 -3.45 -6.60
N PHE A 446 8.86 -3.55 -6.97
CA PHE A 446 9.34 -3.22 -8.31
C PHE A 446 8.94 -4.25 -9.39
N HIS A 447 8.87 -5.54 -9.06
CA HIS A 447 8.71 -6.65 -10.01
C HIS A 447 7.75 -6.36 -11.19
N PRO A 448 6.47 -5.95 -10.97
CA PRO A 448 5.54 -5.70 -12.06
C PRO A 448 5.98 -4.57 -13.01
N HIS A 449 6.74 -3.59 -12.53
CA HIS A 449 7.24 -2.48 -13.35
C HIS A 449 8.47 -2.84 -14.19
N LEU A 450 9.11 -3.98 -13.93
CA LEU A 450 10.33 -4.41 -14.63
C LEU A 450 10.04 -5.35 -15.82
N LEU A 451 8.79 -5.81 -15.96
CA LEU A 451 8.36 -6.64 -17.08
C LEU A 451 8.49 -5.85 -18.40
N PRO A 452 9.36 -6.25 -19.36
CA PRO A 452 9.63 -5.44 -20.55
C PRO A 452 8.40 -5.14 -21.42
N ASP A 453 7.45 -6.06 -21.48
CA ASP A 453 6.15 -5.90 -22.17
C ASP A 453 5.37 -4.65 -21.70
N ARG A 454 5.45 -4.31 -20.40
CA ARG A 454 4.77 -3.13 -19.82
C ARG A 454 5.46 -1.82 -20.16
N ALA A 455 6.72 -1.89 -20.63
CA ALA A 455 7.53 -0.78 -21.11
C ALA A 455 7.48 0.45 -20.18
N VAL A 456 7.66 0.24 -18.86
CA VAL A 456 7.64 1.32 -17.87
C VAL A 456 8.89 2.19 -18.01
N ASP A 457 8.69 3.51 -18.00
CA ASP A 457 9.75 4.49 -18.24
C ASP A 457 10.36 5.05 -16.97
N VAL A 458 9.52 5.25 -15.96
CA VAL A 458 9.90 5.76 -14.65
C VAL A 458 9.06 5.08 -13.58
N VAL A 459 9.65 4.75 -12.42
CA VAL A 459 8.93 4.28 -11.24
C VAL A 459 9.16 5.25 -10.10
N PHE A 460 8.07 5.82 -9.56
CA PHE A 460 8.09 6.59 -8.32
C PHE A 460 7.88 5.63 -7.15
N ALA A 461 8.95 5.38 -6.40
CA ALA A 461 8.98 4.41 -5.31
C ALA A 461 8.99 5.13 -3.95
N TYR A 462 7.89 5.07 -3.21
CA TYR A 462 7.84 5.51 -1.81
C TYR A 462 8.28 4.35 -0.91
N ASP A 463 9.38 4.56 -0.20
CA ASP A 463 10.03 3.52 0.60
C ASP A 463 9.94 3.85 2.10
N ALA A 464 9.14 3.07 2.81
CA ALA A 464 8.98 3.08 4.25
C ALA A 464 9.56 1.80 4.90
N SER A 465 10.62 1.22 4.33
CA SER A 465 11.39 0.15 4.96
C SER A 465 11.95 0.58 6.33
N SER A 466 12.17 -0.39 7.21
CA SER A 466 12.61 -0.20 8.60
C SER A 466 13.97 -0.86 8.79
N ASP A 467 14.95 -0.41 8.02
CA ASP A 467 16.25 -1.08 7.85
C ASP A 467 17.29 -0.62 8.87
N THR A 468 17.19 0.64 9.32
CA THR A 468 18.12 1.24 10.28
C THR A 468 17.73 1.01 11.73
N GLU A 469 18.63 1.38 12.64
CA GLU A 469 18.53 1.22 14.08
C GLU A 469 17.29 1.92 14.69
N TYR A 470 16.79 2.96 14.01
CA TYR A 470 15.57 3.69 14.35
C TYR A 470 14.45 3.57 13.31
N GLY A 471 14.49 2.54 12.44
CA GLY A 471 13.37 2.19 11.55
C GLY A 471 13.18 3.11 10.35
N TRP A 472 14.27 3.62 9.78
CA TRP A 472 14.29 4.35 8.50
C TRP A 472 14.82 3.47 7.36
N PRO A 473 14.59 3.83 6.08
CA PRO A 473 15.16 3.10 4.94
C PRO A 473 16.68 3.28 4.81
N ASP A 474 17.39 2.22 4.43
CA ASP A 474 18.82 2.25 4.07
C ASP A 474 19.12 1.83 2.63
N GLY A 475 18.09 1.49 1.86
CA GLY A 475 18.21 1.05 0.46
C GLY A 475 18.37 -0.46 0.29
N SER A 476 18.29 -1.26 1.36
CA SER A 476 18.33 -2.74 1.28
C SER A 476 17.36 -3.33 0.25
N ALA A 477 16.14 -2.79 0.14
CA ALA A 477 15.14 -3.26 -0.83
C ALA A 477 15.52 -2.99 -2.30
N LEU A 478 16.25 -1.90 -2.57
CA LEU A 478 16.81 -1.61 -3.89
C LEU A 478 17.91 -2.63 -4.22
N ALA A 479 18.83 -2.86 -3.27
CA ALA A 479 19.93 -3.80 -3.42
C ALA A 479 19.41 -5.22 -3.68
N ALA A 480 18.42 -5.70 -2.91
CA ALA A 480 17.82 -7.02 -3.09
C ALA A 480 17.19 -7.21 -4.49
N THR A 481 16.53 -6.18 -5.01
CA THR A 481 15.95 -6.16 -6.38
C THR A 481 17.05 -6.19 -7.45
N TYR A 482 18.13 -5.44 -7.25
CA TYR A 482 19.27 -5.44 -8.16
C TYR A 482 20.03 -6.78 -8.15
N GLU A 483 20.32 -7.34 -6.98
CA GLU A 483 20.94 -8.65 -6.83
C GLU A 483 20.12 -9.77 -7.49
N ARG A 484 18.78 -9.65 -7.51
CA ARG A 484 17.91 -10.54 -8.30
C ARG A 484 18.12 -10.37 -9.80
N SER A 485 18.14 -9.15 -10.32
CA SER A 485 18.29 -8.90 -11.78
C SER A 485 19.64 -9.37 -12.34
N GLN A 486 20.68 -9.45 -11.50
CA GLN A 486 22.01 -9.94 -11.91
C GLN A 486 22.10 -11.47 -12.03
N GLN A 487 21.08 -12.22 -11.58
CA GLN A 487 21.08 -13.68 -11.68
C GLN A 487 20.72 -14.14 -13.09
N LEU A 488 21.41 -15.19 -13.57
CA LEU A 488 21.25 -15.72 -14.93
C LEU A 488 19.80 -16.05 -15.30
N ALA A 489 19.00 -16.50 -14.32
CA ALA A 489 17.59 -16.83 -14.50
C ALA A 489 16.67 -15.60 -14.70
N PHE A 490 17.10 -14.40 -14.29
CA PHE A 490 16.32 -13.16 -14.36
C PHE A 490 16.97 -12.08 -15.23
N ARG A 491 18.03 -12.42 -15.98
CA ARG A 491 18.83 -11.48 -16.79
C ARG A 491 18.00 -10.63 -17.76
N ASP A 492 16.87 -11.16 -18.23
CA ASP A 492 15.97 -10.54 -19.21
C ASP A 492 14.94 -9.59 -18.54
N VAL A 493 15.01 -9.44 -17.20
CA VAL A 493 14.24 -8.48 -16.39
C VAL A 493 15.20 -7.36 -15.93
N PRO A 494 15.31 -6.25 -16.66
CA PRO A 494 16.33 -5.24 -16.41
C PRO A 494 15.99 -4.39 -15.17
N PHE A 495 16.98 -4.16 -14.30
CA PHE A 495 16.87 -3.21 -13.19
C PHE A 495 18.02 -2.21 -13.21
N ALA A 496 17.80 -1.04 -12.62
CA ALA A 496 18.83 -0.03 -12.42
C ALA A 496 19.99 -0.59 -11.58
N ALA A 497 21.23 -0.26 -11.95
CA ALA A 497 22.35 -0.44 -11.03
C ALA A 497 22.14 0.48 -9.81
N VAL A 498 22.26 -0.11 -8.63
CA VAL A 498 22.15 0.58 -7.33
C VAL A 498 23.36 0.24 -6.46
N PRO A 499 23.76 1.14 -5.55
CA PRO A 499 24.82 0.86 -4.59
C PRO A 499 24.32 -0.05 -3.45
N ASP A 500 25.27 -0.61 -2.70
CA ASP A 500 24.99 -1.26 -1.42
C ASP A 500 24.49 -0.27 -0.37
N LYS A 501 23.84 -0.78 0.68
CA LYS A 501 23.24 0.03 1.75
C LYS A 501 24.23 0.89 2.55
N ASN A 502 25.48 0.46 2.70
CA ASN A 502 26.49 1.28 3.38
C ASN A 502 26.84 2.48 2.50
N THR A 503 27.02 2.27 1.19
CA THR A 503 27.18 3.36 0.23
C THR A 503 25.96 4.30 0.20
N VAL A 504 24.73 3.78 0.23
CA VAL A 504 23.50 4.60 0.32
C VAL A 504 23.52 5.52 1.54
N ARG A 505 23.83 4.96 2.73
CA ARG A 505 23.98 5.70 4.00
C ARG A 505 25.11 6.73 3.93
N ASN A 506 26.31 6.31 3.54
CA ASN A 506 27.53 7.13 3.57
C ASN A 506 27.52 8.28 2.56
N LEU A 507 26.80 8.13 1.45
CA LEU A 507 26.59 9.20 0.46
C LEU A 507 25.34 10.06 0.75
N GLY A 508 24.62 9.77 1.84
CA GLY A 508 23.39 10.47 2.21
C GLY A 508 22.25 10.28 1.20
N LEU A 509 22.26 9.23 0.37
CA LEU A 509 21.23 8.99 -0.62
C LEU A 509 19.86 8.71 0.03
N ASN A 510 19.83 8.18 1.25
CA ASN A 510 18.59 7.98 2.01
C ASN A 510 18.04 9.25 2.69
N THR A 511 18.68 10.42 2.51
CA THR A 511 18.26 11.71 3.13
C THR A 511 17.40 12.58 2.20
N ARG A 512 17.14 12.13 0.98
CA ARG A 512 16.49 12.91 -0.09
C ARG A 512 16.00 11.97 -1.19
N PRO A 513 15.22 12.46 -2.17
CA PRO A 513 15.03 11.73 -3.41
C PRO A 513 16.38 11.37 -4.05
N ALA A 514 16.48 10.16 -4.59
CA ALA A 514 17.64 9.70 -5.36
C ALA A 514 17.17 8.96 -6.62
N PHE A 515 17.86 9.18 -7.73
CA PHE A 515 17.52 8.56 -9.01
C PHE A 515 18.52 7.46 -9.37
N PHE A 516 18.02 6.31 -9.84
CA PHE A 516 18.83 5.20 -10.32
C PHE A 516 18.50 4.87 -11.78
N GLY A 517 19.51 4.44 -12.53
CA GLY A 517 19.36 4.09 -13.94
C GLY A 517 19.22 5.29 -14.89
N CYS A 518 19.72 6.48 -14.53
CA CYS A 518 19.55 7.67 -15.35
C CYS A 518 20.14 7.54 -16.77
N ASN A 519 21.27 6.85 -16.92
CA ASN A 519 21.83 6.54 -18.24
C ASN A 519 21.16 5.31 -18.86
N ALA A 520 20.34 5.52 -19.90
CA ALA A 520 19.66 4.45 -20.64
C ALA A 520 20.59 3.52 -21.44
N THR A 521 21.83 3.95 -21.77
CA THR A 521 22.77 3.10 -22.52
C THR A 521 23.49 2.06 -21.66
N ASN A 522 23.39 2.16 -20.33
CA ASN A 522 24.08 1.27 -19.40
C ASN A 522 23.38 -0.09 -19.19
N PHE A 523 22.32 -0.38 -19.96
CA PHE A 523 21.46 -1.55 -19.81
C PHE A 523 21.65 -2.64 -20.87
N THR A 524 22.59 -2.46 -21.79
CA THR A 524 22.86 -3.39 -22.91
C THR A 524 23.29 -4.81 -22.49
N ALA A 525 23.56 -5.04 -21.20
CA ALA A 525 23.82 -6.35 -20.62
C ALA A 525 22.54 -7.19 -20.36
N HIS A 526 21.36 -6.56 -20.30
CA HIS A 526 20.07 -7.18 -19.95
C HIS A 526 19.17 -7.38 -21.19
N GLY A 527 19.79 -7.82 -22.30
CA GLY A 527 19.17 -7.78 -23.62
C GLY A 527 19.00 -6.35 -24.13
N SER A 528 18.16 -6.16 -25.15
CA SER A 528 17.85 -4.83 -25.71
C SER A 528 16.84 -4.03 -24.86
N ALA A 529 16.41 -4.55 -23.70
CA ALA A 529 15.44 -3.93 -22.83
C ALA A 529 16.09 -2.88 -21.93
N VAL A 530 15.49 -1.68 -21.87
CA VAL A 530 15.96 -0.58 -21.03
C VAL A 530 15.14 -0.56 -19.74
N ALA A 531 15.79 -0.67 -18.58
CA ALA A 531 15.11 -0.57 -17.28
C ALA A 531 14.37 0.78 -17.13
N PRO A 532 13.28 0.86 -16.34
CA PRO A 532 12.74 2.15 -15.92
C PRO A 532 13.78 2.97 -15.15
N LEU A 533 13.66 4.30 -15.20
CA LEU A 533 14.36 5.18 -14.26
C LEU A 533 13.67 5.08 -12.90
N VAL A 534 14.41 4.75 -11.84
CA VAL A 534 13.82 4.67 -10.49
C VAL A 534 13.97 6.03 -9.81
N VAL A 535 12.85 6.65 -9.44
CA VAL A 535 12.78 7.79 -8.52
C VAL A 535 12.48 7.23 -7.13
N TRP A 536 13.53 7.04 -6.33
CA TRP A 536 13.41 6.52 -4.97
C TRP A 536 13.17 7.66 -3.98
N LEU A 537 12.17 7.49 -3.14
CA LEU A 537 11.69 8.44 -2.15
C LEU A 537 11.71 7.76 -0.77
N PRO A 538 12.86 7.75 -0.10
CA PRO A 538 12.97 7.22 1.25
C PRO A 538 12.14 8.09 2.22
N ASN A 539 11.34 7.43 3.04
CA ASN A 539 10.70 8.02 4.19
C ASN A 539 11.76 8.64 5.13
N HIS A 540 11.53 9.89 5.53
CA HIS A 540 12.46 10.71 6.28
C HIS A 540 11.64 11.72 7.12
N PRO A 541 12.12 12.19 8.28
CA PRO A 541 11.44 13.27 8.99
C PRO A 541 11.57 14.57 8.20
N TYR A 542 10.47 15.02 7.58
CA TYR A 542 10.35 16.36 7.02
C TYR A 542 9.56 17.25 7.98
N VAL A 543 8.40 16.79 8.44
CA VAL A 543 7.55 17.49 9.43
C VAL A 543 7.04 16.59 10.56
N TYR A 544 7.12 15.27 10.44
CA TYR A 544 6.77 14.33 11.51
C TYR A 544 7.68 13.09 11.48
N ASN A 545 7.83 12.43 12.62
CA ASN A 545 8.60 11.19 12.71
C ASN A 545 7.80 10.02 12.11
N GLY A 546 7.97 9.83 10.81
CA GLY A 546 7.33 8.78 10.02
C GLY A 546 7.84 7.36 10.27
N ASN A 547 8.59 7.08 11.33
CA ASN A 547 9.25 5.80 11.62
C ASN A 547 8.50 4.95 12.66
N LEU A 548 7.17 4.86 12.55
CA LEU A 548 6.37 3.93 13.37
C LEU A 548 6.91 2.49 13.26
N THR A 549 6.86 1.71 14.35
CA THR A 549 7.24 0.29 14.27
C THR A 549 6.28 -0.48 13.35
N THR A 550 6.78 -1.50 12.64
CA THR A 550 5.94 -2.29 11.71
C THR A 550 4.75 -2.97 12.41
N PHE A 551 4.86 -3.24 13.71
CA PHE A 551 3.81 -3.81 14.57
C PHE A 551 3.10 -2.75 15.44
N THR A 552 3.02 -1.51 14.96
CA THR A 552 2.12 -0.50 15.53
C THR A 552 0.69 -0.79 15.08
N TRP A 553 -0.18 -1.19 16.02
CA TRP A 553 -1.56 -1.61 15.74
C TRP A 553 -2.62 -0.55 15.99
N THR A 554 -2.21 0.63 16.45
CA THR A 554 -3.07 1.78 16.75
C THR A 554 -2.35 3.05 16.30
N VAL A 555 -3.02 3.92 15.54
CA VAL A 555 -2.54 5.23 15.10
C VAL A 555 -3.68 6.22 15.29
N ARG A 556 -3.53 7.18 16.21
CA ARG A 556 -4.59 8.17 16.51
C ARG A 556 -4.79 9.13 15.35
N ASP A 557 -5.99 9.69 15.21
CA ASP A 557 -6.34 10.60 14.12
C ASP A 557 -5.38 11.79 13.91
N PRO A 558 -4.93 12.54 14.95
CA PRO A 558 -3.95 13.61 14.78
C PRO A 558 -2.55 13.12 14.34
N GLU A 559 -2.19 11.91 14.72
CA GLU A 559 -0.92 11.26 14.34
C GLU A 559 -1.00 10.70 12.92
N ARG A 560 -2.13 10.10 12.53
CA ARG A 560 -2.47 9.71 11.15
C ARG A 560 -2.35 10.92 10.21
N ALA A 561 -2.90 12.08 10.61
CA ALA A 561 -2.77 13.32 9.86
C ALA A 561 -1.31 13.78 9.72
N ALA A 562 -0.54 13.82 10.82
CA ALA A 562 0.86 14.22 10.78
C ALA A 562 1.76 13.27 9.94
N LEU A 563 1.42 11.98 9.89
CA LEU A 563 2.08 10.98 9.04
C LEU A 563 1.76 11.20 7.55
N ILE A 564 0.52 11.53 7.20
CA ILE A 564 0.11 11.92 5.84
C ILE A 564 0.83 13.21 5.42
N ASP A 565 0.87 14.22 6.28
CA ASP A 565 1.59 15.48 6.03
C ASP A 565 3.09 15.23 5.80
N ASN A 566 3.70 14.30 6.54
CA ASN A 566 5.10 13.92 6.33
C ASN A 566 5.31 13.19 5.00
N GLY A 567 4.44 12.24 4.63
CA GLY A 567 4.51 11.56 3.34
C GLY A 567 4.35 12.52 2.16
N TRP A 568 3.45 13.50 2.28
CA TRP A 568 3.31 14.60 1.33
C TRP A 568 4.59 15.42 1.24
N ALA A 569 5.16 15.81 2.37
CA ALA A 569 6.40 16.59 2.43
C ALA A 569 7.61 15.84 1.84
N VAL A 570 7.69 14.51 2.02
CA VAL A 570 8.69 13.64 1.36
C VAL A 570 8.53 13.69 -0.16
N ALA A 571 7.31 13.45 -0.67
CA ALA A 571 7.05 13.38 -2.11
C ALA A 571 7.22 14.72 -2.84
N THR A 572 6.89 15.84 -2.17
CA THR A 572 6.96 17.20 -2.75
C THR A 572 8.23 17.97 -2.38
N GLN A 573 9.09 17.42 -1.52
CA GLN A 573 10.19 18.15 -0.87
C GLN A 573 9.72 19.47 -0.24
N LEU A 574 8.72 19.37 0.64
CA LEU A 574 8.02 20.49 1.29
C LEU A 574 7.45 21.48 0.26
N ASN A 575 6.65 21.00 -0.69
CA ASN A 575 6.04 21.81 -1.76
C ASN A 575 7.12 22.61 -2.56
N ALA A 576 8.22 21.94 -2.88
CA ALA A 576 9.42 22.51 -3.52
C ALA A 576 10.13 23.63 -2.73
N THR A 577 9.90 23.79 -1.42
CA THR A 577 10.63 24.78 -0.60
C THR A 577 12.03 24.32 -0.22
N ARG A 578 12.28 23.01 -0.12
CA ARG A 578 13.63 22.45 0.10
C ARG A 578 14.49 22.46 -1.18
N ASP A 579 13.86 22.22 -2.34
CA ASP A 579 14.47 22.38 -3.65
C ASP A 579 13.43 22.90 -4.66
N THR A 580 13.59 24.16 -5.08
CA THR A 580 12.68 24.82 -6.03
C THR A 580 12.70 24.19 -7.42
N GLU A 581 13.74 23.43 -7.76
CA GLU A 581 13.86 22.71 -9.03
C GLU A 581 13.16 21.35 -9.00
N TRP A 582 12.74 20.85 -7.83
CA TRP A 582 12.18 19.50 -7.68
C TRP A 582 11.01 19.19 -8.64
N PRO A 583 10.02 20.08 -8.86
CA PRO A 583 8.96 19.86 -9.84
C PRO A 583 9.49 19.64 -11.27
N ALA A 584 10.45 20.45 -11.71
CA ALA A 584 11.08 20.29 -13.01
C ALA A 584 11.92 19.00 -13.08
N CYS A 585 12.59 18.61 -11.99
CA CYS A 585 13.32 17.35 -11.92
C CYS A 585 12.41 16.11 -11.99
N VAL A 586 11.20 16.17 -11.43
CA VAL A 586 10.15 15.16 -11.62
C VAL A 586 9.71 15.09 -13.08
N ALA A 587 9.47 16.24 -13.74
CA ALA A 587 9.15 16.29 -15.16
C ALA A 587 10.25 15.70 -16.05
N CYS A 588 11.51 15.98 -15.72
CA CYS A 588 12.68 15.44 -16.40
C CYS A 588 12.83 13.91 -16.19
N ALA A 589 12.53 13.40 -15.00
CA ALA A 589 12.51 11.96 -14.73
C ALA A 589 11.43 11.25 -15.56
N ILE A 590 10.22 11.82 -15.63
CA ILE A 590 9.10 11.33 -16.46
C ILE A 590 9.48 11.27 -17.94
N LEU A 591 10.19 12.29 -18.45
CA LEU A 591 10.58 12.38 -19.86
C LEU A 591 11.90 11.67 -20.19
N ALA A 592 12.66 11.16 -19.21
CA ALA A 592 14.02 10.65 -19.43
C ALA A 592 14.11 9.57 -20.52
N ARG A 593 13.25 8.55 -20.46
CA ARG A 593 13.18 7.48 -21.46
C ARG A 593 12.46 7.90 -22.74
N SER A 594 11.54 8.86 -22.64
CA SER A 594 10.92 9.49 -23.80
C SER A 594 11.95 10.21 -24.68
N PHE A 595 12.84 11.00 -24.07
CA PHE A 595 13.93 11.67 -24.78
C PHE A 595 14.87 10.66 -25.45
N TYR A 596 15.22 9.58 -24.74
CA TYR A 596 16.03 8.49 -25.29
C TYR A 596 15.38 7.82 -26.50
N ARG A 597 14.12 7.36 -26.39
CA ARG A 597 13.38 6.72 -27.50
C ARG A 597 13.17 7.64 -28.70
N ALA A 598 12.91 8.92 -28.46
CA ALA A 598 12.68 9.90 -29.51
C ALA A 598 13.97 10.47 -30.12
N ASN A 599 15.15 10.05 -29.62
CA ASN A 599 16.46 10.64 -29.92
C ASN A 599 16.45 12.19 -29.79
N ALA A 600 15.77 12.69 -28.75
CA ALA A 600 15.55 14.11 -28.53
C ALA A 600 16.61 14.70 -27.59
N THR A 601 17.01 15.95 -27.85
CA THR A 601 17.94 16.68 -27.00
C THR A 601 17.38 16.86 -25.59
N VAL A 602 18.10 16.36 -24.58
CA VAL A 602 17.75 16.54 -23.17
C VAL A 602 17.90 18.02 -22.78
N PRO A 603 16.87 18.68 -22.21
CA PRO A 603 16.97 20.08 -21.79
C PRO A 603 18.05 20.32 -20.73
N ALA A 604 18.67 21.50 -20.74
CA ALA A 604 19.76 21.82 -19.83
C ALA A 604 19.37 21.77 -18.33
N GLN A 605 18.11 22.08 -18.00
CA GLN A 605 17.60 21.91 -16.63
C GLN A 605 17.49 20.43 -16.24
N CYS A 606 17.10 19.55 -17.19
CA CYS A 606 17.08 18.11 -16.96
C CYS A 606 18.49 17.54 -16.74
N ALA A 607 19.49 18.00 -17.47
CA ALA A 607 20.89 17.64 -17.21
C ALA A 607 21.31 18.00 -15.77
N LYS A 608 21.01 19.22 -15.30
CA LYS A 608 21.25 19.64 -13.90
C LYS A 608 20.49 18.78 -12.87
N CYS A 609 19.24 18.43 -13.16
CA CYS A 609 18.44 17.54 -12.32
C CYS A 609 19.08 16.15 -12.21
N PHE A 610 19.53 15.57 -13.33
CA PHE A 610 20.23 14.29 -13.30
C PHE A 610 21.57 14.40 -12.57
N ASP A 611 22.33 15.49 -12.75
CA ASP A 611 23.57 15.73 -12.02
C ASP A 611 23.40 15.85 -10.50
N ARG A 612 22.22 16.29 -10.02
CA ARG A 612 21.88 16.41 -8.61
C ARG A 612 21.33 15.12 -8.02
N TYR A 613 20.39 14.49 -8.73
CA TYR A 613 19.58 13.39 -8.19
C TYR A 613 20.12 12.00 -8.50
N CYS A 614 20.81 11.82 -9.63
CA CYS A 614 21.31 10.50 -10.02
C CYS A 614 22.51 10.07 -9.20
N TRP A 615 22.50 8.82 -8.74
CA TRP A 615 23.71 8.17 -8.26
C TRP A 615 24.72 8.03 -9.43
N LYS A 616 26.00 8.37 -9.18
CA LYS A 616 27.04 8.49 -10.21
C LYS A 616 28.00 7.30 -10.26
N GLY A 617 27.60 6.16 -9.69
CA GLY A 617 28.42 4.94 -9.63
C GLY A 617 29.52 4.96 -8.55
N ASN A 618 29.65 6.05 -7.80
CA ASN A 618 30.62 6.16 -6.70
C ASN A 618 30.20 5.32 -5.49
N THR A 619 31.14 4.63 -4.85
CA THR A 619 30.87 3.73 -3.72
C THR A 619 31.61 4.14 -2.45
N ASN A 620 31.03 3.79 -1.30
CA ASN A 620 31.67 3.81 0.01
C ASN A 620 31.04 2.71 0.88
N THR A 621 31.57 1.49 0.74
CA THR A 621 31.07 0.26 1.38
C THR A 621 31.38 0.17 2.89
N THR A 622 32.10 1.14 3.47
CA THR A 622 32.50 1.09 4.89
C THR A 622 31.29 1.16 5.81
N THR A 623 31.29 0.41 6.91
CA THR A 623 30.18 0.46 7.88
C THR A 623 29.99 1.89 8.41
N PRO A 624 28.78 2.48 8.34
CA PRO A 624 28.53 3.82 8.86
C PRO A 624 28.92 3.94 10.34
N ALA A 625 29.52 5.07 10.72
CA ALA A 625 30.17 5.26 12.03
C ALA A 625 29.21 5.34 13.24
N GLY A 626 27.89 5.24 13.03
CA GLY A 626 26.88 5.36 14.08
C GLY A 626 25.46 5.12 13.57
N PRO A 627 24.46 5.11 14.49
CA PRO A 627 23.06 4.89 14.16
C PRO A 627 22.49 6.00 13.27
N TYR A 628 21.48 5.68 12.46
CA TYR A 628 20.81 6.66 11.62
C TYR A 628 19.69 7.40 12.36
N ASP A 629 20.03 8.54 12.94
CA ASP A 629 19.08 9.46 13.62
C ASP A 629 18.95 10.78 12.81
N PRO A 630 18.07 10.83 11.80
CA PRO A 630 17.89 11.99 10.94
C PRO A 630 17.13 13.13 11.65
N THR A 631 17.50 14.38 11.34
CA THR A 631 16.80 15.57 11.83
C THR A 631 15.73 16.07 10.83
N TYR A 632 14.75 16.81 11.35
CA TYR A 632 13.69 17.42 10.55
C TYR A 632 14.21 18.46 9.56
N TYR A 633 13.67 18.46 8.33
CA TYR A 633 13.92 19.54 7.35
C TYR A 633 12.99 20.74 7.49
N GLY A 634 11.74 20.51 7.91
CA GLY A 634 10.74 21.55 8.15
C GLY A 634 10.49 21.79 9.64
N LYS A 635 9.48 22.61 9.94
CA LYS A 635 8.99 22.78 11.32
C LYS A 635 8.27 21.49 11.74
N PRO A 636 8.63 20.84 12.87
CA PRO A 636 7.93 19.65 13.33
C PRO A 636 6.46 19.94 13.70
N ILE A 637 5.57 19.04 13.31
CA ILE A 637 4.19 18.99 13.79
C ILE A 637 4.20 18.41 15.20
N ILE A 638 3.73 19.19 16.17
CA ILE A 638 3.61 18.74 17.56
C ILE A 638 2.21 18.18 17.76
N VAL A 639 2.10 16.86 17.76
CA VAL A 639 0.87 16.16 18.18
C VAL A 639 0.82 16.18 19.71
N ASN A 640 -0.03 17.04 20.27
CA ASN A 640 -0.16 17.18 21.72
C ASN A 640 -0.85 15.97 22.35
N ASP A 641 -0.13 15.25 23.19
CA ASP A 641 -0.69 14.18 24.01
C ASP A 641 -1.41 14.74 25.24
N ASN A 642 -2.71 14.97 25.13
CA ASN A 642 -3.58 15.19 26.30
C ASN A 642 -3.62 13.97 27.26
N ALA A 643 -2.95 12.86 26.93
CA ALA A 643 -2.74 11.69 27.79
C ALA A 643 -1.30 11.54 28.35
N ALA A 644 -0.27 12.16 27.75
CA ALA A 644 1.14 11.98 28.16
C ALA A 644 1.68 13.07 29.11
N ALA A 645 0.87 14.09 29.40
CA ALA A 645 1.16 15.07 30.46
C ALA A 645 1.35 14.44 31.86
N LEU A 646 0.93 13.18 32.05
CA LEU A 646 1.15 12.38 33.26
C LEU A 646 2.36 11.41 33.17
N ALA A 647 3.00 11.26 32.01
CA ALA A 647 4.05 10.25 31.77
C ALA A 647 5.45 10.83 31.50
N ARG A 648 5.60 12.15 31.36
CA ARG A 648 6.89 12.83 31.13
C ARG A 648 7.14 13.97 32.12
N ALA A 649 7.10 13.65 33.41
CA ALA A 649 7.86 14.41 34.41
C ALA A 649 9.25 13.77 34.57
N PRO A 650 10.36 14.51 34.39
CA PRO A 650 11.68 13.98 34.75
C PRO A 650 11.74 13.88 36.27
N ALA A 651 12.09 12.71 36.82
CA ALA A 651 12.15 12.52 38.26
C ALA A 651 13.26 13.38 38.89
N PRO A 652 12.93 14.39 39.74
CA PRO A 652 13.92 15.06 40.55
C PRO A 652 14.09 14.27 41.85
N LEU A 653 15.32 13.82 42.10
CA LEU A 653 15.91 13.44 43.40
C LEU A 653 14.96 13.46 44.63
N LEU A 654 14.20 12.38 44.83
CA LEU A 654 13.52 12.09 46.12
C LEU A 654 14.36 11.15 46.99
N ALA A 655 15.65 11.48 47.15
CA ALA A 655 16.55 10.85 48.10
C ALA A 655 16.45 11.49 49.51
N SER A 656 15.22 11.71 50.00
CA SER A 656 14.97 12.33 51.31
C SER A 656 13.50 12.22 51.78
N ALA A 657 12.85 11.06 51.60
CA ALA A 657 11.47 10.83 52.07
C ALA A 657 11.19 9.47 52.75
N VAL A 658 12.23 8.68 53.08
CA VAL A 658 12.08 7.33 53.68
C VAL A 658 12.34 7.32 55.21
N LEU A 659 12.62 8.48 55.82
CA LEU A 659 13.02 8.59 57.24
C LEU A 659 11.99 9.26 58.18
N LEU A 660 10.75 9.50 57.73
CA LEU A 660 9.74 10.25 58.51
C LEU A 660 8.38 9.57 58.70
N VAL A 661 8.21 8.32 58.25
CA VAL A 661 6.98 7.52 58.50
C VAL A 661 7.21 6.38 59.52
N ALA A 662 8.46 6.04 59.81
CA ALA A 662 8.82 5.02 60.83
C ALA A 662 8.88 5.57 62.27
N ALA A 663 8.51 6.83 62.51
CA ALA A 663 8.63 7.52 63.81
C ALA A 663 7.30 8.04 64.40
N MET A 664 6.15 7.64 63.82
CA MET A 664 4.81 7.98 64.33
C MET A 664 3.92 6.74 64.55
N LEU A 665 4.54 5.62 64.95
CA LEU A 665 3.87 4.42 65.49
C LEU A 665 4.56 3.97 66.79
N ALA A 666 4.74 4.94 67.70
CA ALA A 666 5.30 4.73 69.04
C ALA A 666 4.80 5.79 70.03
N LEU A 667 3.48 6.00 70.08
CA LEU A 667 2.68 6.50 71.22
C LEU A 667 1.19 6.41 70.90
#